data_AF-A0A399FAC5-F1
#
_entry.id   AF-A0A399FAC5-F1
#
_cell.length_a   1.000
_cell.length_b   1.000
_cell.length_c   1.000
_cell.angle_alpha   90.00
_cell.angle_beta   90.00
_cell.angle_gamma   90.00
#
_symmetry.space_group_name_H-M   'P 1'
#
loop_
_entity.id
_entity.type
_entity.pdbx_description
1 polymer ?
#
loop_
_entity_poly.entity_id
_entity_poly.type
_entity_poly.pdbx_seq_one_letter_code
_entity_poly.pdbx_strand_id
1 'polypeptide(L)'
;MDTTVKRYLRNQFHLDTPLSPGRFEAELARRIGSPTRRRPILQAWRRYLSGEEGLDGVQAFYRELLSYPRERLEGLIYAMHLPFMEFYLRELPRWLPQQGRVLEVGAFTGVLVKLLEAARPELEWHALEGVPEAVRLGRERTGEGVRWHQGWFAGDLSGEELPPMDAVLLLSVLPEAHLGEVPAELDDAAFAAHFRLEDSLRSLRGLLKPGGRVVYGHGPFLGKNPGAVARILERMGFEGVSQSGEGEYTLVLGGMPEELLEPGLPSSPEPALHRAESPEGPVVLGPPGLPETQAWGLLEEGAYAELLARIPEGTTGELGLLRGRALLALSRFAEADAALALAGRPEAEDLRPLCWAEQGDYRRALTRLEELSSRGGRFKLALGKAYLGLGRPSEALRQFFECGLGEAEVYLATALERLEERVARSVREGDWSEASRRVEFAEDLSPHLLSRGLLNWGLRAALQQGLWARAGRYAQRLYDLGEAYGALGLALAGLKVRGPEALDQVPLEALKEVEPYLTDAVAKAEDATALLALGMLRHREGRHAEALRLLERAARESRDESAGSAYHLLALSKRALNYSTPEVLGDHKRAHAHKAYTVSELYALAQEALKAGEPVLAREFLGRVRDGGLDLLDTQIDELLRLVETLEGPWEAFRILVGWLERTLDPPLEYLEQAYRLSRSFSQSHEAETVRRQYLAALYSAGQALGAEGLLLSELAQTPDALEVIYDLAEHYERVGAYSKAAEHWRKALEMAYYAEKDLELAREILRNLLFLNPTDPELGLYLEELKATSRALAQLEGTADALAATTPETLMRGTLPRFHGEYLVVVGGHTQLRSRMVPYLEAQGLRLDWFDSDGNTAGREVLRRIQSRLERAHGMIIISSYVGHDLSEPVRLEAESLGVPVYITPGRARGITGFLRAVTEFAPQLFKRALRSG
;
A
#
# COMPACT_ATOMS: atom_id res chain seq x y z
N MET A 1 13.23 -0.58 26.16
CA MET A 1 14.38 -0.18 27.01
C MET A 1 14.81 -1.37 27.84
N ASP A 2 16.12 -1.56 28.07
CA ASP A 2 16.67 -2.66 28.89
C ASP A 2 16.85 -2.20 30.34
N THR A 3 15.90 -2.56 31.21
CA THR A 3 15.91 -2.19 32.63
C THR A 3 16.85 -3.07 33.46
N THR A 4 17.17 -2.64 34.68
CA THR A 4 17.94 -3.45 35.64
C THR A 4 17.25 -4.79 35.93
N VAL A 5 15.91 -4.83 35.99
CA VAL A 5 15.13 -6.06 36.21
C VAL A 5 15.24 -7.00 35.01
N LYS A 6 14.98 -6.51 33.78
CA LYS A 6 15.13 -7.31 32.56
C LYS A 6 16.54 -7.85 32.39
N ARG A 7 17.56 -7.03 32.65
CA ARG A 7 18.97 -7.46 32.62
C ARG A 7 19.28 -8.54 33.65
N TYR A 8 18.71 -8.44 34.86
CA TYR A 8 18.86 -9.47 35.89
C TYR A 8 18.17 -10.79 35.48
N LEU A 9 16.93 -10.74 34.99
CA LEU A 9 16.20 -11.95 34.55
C LEU A 9 16.84 -12.60 33.32
N ARG A 10 17.29 -11.82 32.32
CA ARG A 10 18.03 -12.36 31.16
C ARG A 10 19.31 -13.07 31.59
N ASN A 11 20.08 -12.47 32.51
CA ASN A 11 21.35 -13.00 32.97
C ASN A 11 21.23 -14.21 33.91
N GLN A 12 20.13 -14.35 34.67
CA GLN A 12 19.96 -15.42 35.68
C GLN A 12 18.94 -16.50 35.30
N PHE A 13 17.97 -16.21 34.42
CA PHE A 13 16.84 -17.09 34.10
C PHE A 13 16.56 -17.23 32.60
N HIS A 14 17.31 -16.52 31.76
CA HIS A 14 17.13 -16.46 30.30
C HIS A 14 15.71 -16.05 29.91
N LEU A 15 15.26 -14.92 30.48
CA LEU A 15 13.94 -14.32 30.27
C LEU A 15 14.04 -12.80 30.04
N ASP A 16 13.45 -12.36 28.94
CA ASP A 16 13.60 -11.01 28.38
C ASP A 16 12.28 -10.21 28.37
N THR A 17 11.16 -10.94 28.36
CA THR A 17 9.80 -10.48 28.16
C THR A 17 8.88 -10.94 29.29
N PRO A 18 7.76 -10.25 29.56
CA PRO A 18 6.78 -10.71 30.53
C PRO A 18 6.04 -11.96 30.03
N LEU A 19 5.69 -12.85 30.96
CA LEU A 19 4.98 -14.10 30.68
C LEU A 19 3.51 -13.98 31.12
N SER A 20 2.55 -14.39 30.27
CA SER A 20 1.14 -14.48 30.67
C SER A 20 0.80 -15.87 31.21
N PRO A 21 -0.14 -16.02 32.17
CA PRO A 21 -0.53 -17.33 32.72
C PRO A 21 -0.94 -18.34 31.65
N GLY A 22 -1.67 -17.90 30.61
CA GLY A 22 -2.07 -18.73 29.46
C GLY A 22 -0.93 -19.17 28.53
N ARG A 23 0.31 -18.74 28.80
CA ARG A 23 1.55 -19.22 28.16
C ARG A 23 2.46 -19.98 29.14
N PHE A 24 2.08 -20.15 30.41
CA PHE A 24 2.88 -20.90 31.40
C PHE A 24 3.12 -22.35 30.95
N GLU A 25 2.09 -23.06 30.47
CA GLU A 25 2.25 -24.45 30.01
C GLU A 25 3.20 -24.56 28.80
N ALA A 26 3.19 -23.57 27.90
CA ALA A 26 4.04 -23.51 26.70
C ALA A 26 5.52 -23.16 27.01
N GLU A 27 5.76 -22.21 27.92
CA GLU A 27 7.12 -21.87 28.35
C GLU A 27 7.71 -22.97 29.27
N LEU A 28 6.87 -23.64 30.07
CA LEU A 28 7.24 -24.88 30.76
C LEU A 28 7.55 -26.00 29.77
N ALA A 29 6.81 -26.08 28.64
CA ALA A 29 7.11 -27.01 27.56
C ALA A 29 8.53 -26.80 27.02
N ARG A 30 8.83 -25.57 26.58
CA ARG A 30 10.12 -25.12 26.04
C ARG A 30 11.31 -25.38 26.97
N ARG A 31 11.12 -25.36 28.29
CA ARG A 31 12.20 -25.57 29.29
C ARG A 31 12.45 -27.02 29.66
N ILE A 32 11.43 -27.89 29.62
CA ILE A 32 11.51 -29.24 30.20
C ILE A 32 11.45 -30.35 29.14
N GLY A 33 10.79 -30.12 28.00
CA GLY A 33 10.69 -31.03 26.84
C GLY A 33 9.87 -32.32 27.04
N SER A 34 10.01 -33.00 28.18
CA SER A 34 9.36 -34.29 28.46
C SER A 34 8.01 -34.13 29.17
N PRO A 35 6.88 -34.57 28.58
CA PRO A 35 5.56 -34.54 29.21
C PRO A 35 5.53 -35.14 30.63
N THR A 36 6.27 -36.24 30.84
CA THR A 36 6.37 -36.93 32.14
C THR A 36 6.88 -36.03 33.26
N ARG A 37 7.83 -35.13 32.95
CA ARG A 37 8.42 -34.17 33.90
C ARG A 37 7.55 -32.93 34.08
N ARG A 38 6.77 -32.54 33.06
CA ARG A 38 5.87 -31.38 33.12
C ARG A 38 4.60 -31.67 33.92
N ARG A 39 4.05 -32.88 33.80
CA ARG A 39 2.76 -33.28 34.36
C ARG A 39 2.56 -32.98 35.86
N PRO A 40 3.51 -33.22 36.78
CA PRO A 40 3.32 -32.88 38.20
C PRO A 40 3.15 -31.36 38.41
N ILE A 41 4.03 -30.56 37.79
CA ILE A 41 4.01 -29.09 37.84
C ILE A 41 2.69 -28.56 37.27
N LEU A 42 2.24 -29.10 36.13
CA LEU A 42 0.96 -28.73 35.50
C LEU A 42 -0.26 -29.08 36.37
N GLN A 43 -0.22 -30.22 37.09
CA GLN A 43 -1.26 -30.58 38.04
C GLN A 43 -1.28 -29.65 39.26
N ALA A 44 -0.12 -29.27 39.79
CA ALA A 44 -0.02 -28.33 40.89
C ALA A 44 -0.41 -26.89 40.48
N TRP A 45 -0.03 -26.46 39.28
CA TRP A 45 -0.42 -25.19 38.67
C TRP A 45 -1.95 -25.06 38.52
N ARG A 46 -2.62 -26.14 38.09
CA ARG A 46 -4.09 -26.12 37.94
C ARG A 46 -4.83 -26.05 39.29
N ARG A 47 -4.29 -26.63 40.36
CA ARG A 47 -4.81 -26.45 41.75
C ARG A 47 -4.55 -25.05 42.30
N TYR A 48 -3.35 -24.52 42.04
CA TYR A 48 -2.99 -23.13 42.35
C TYR A 48 -3.94 -22.13 41.70
N LEU A 49 -4.40 -22.40 40.47
CA LEU A 49 -5.40 -21.60 39.75
C LEU A 49 -6.87 -21.85 40.16
N SER A 50 -7.24 -23.01 40.73
CA SER A 50 -8.63 -23.26 41.17
C SER A 50 -8.94 -22.66 42.53
N GLY A 51 -7.93 -22.44 43.38
CA GLY A 51 -8.05 -21.84 44.72
C GLY A 51 -8.69 -22.73 45.79
N GLU A 52 -9.24 -23.89 45.41
CA GLU A 52 -9.93 -24.84 46.29
C GLU A 52 -9.06 -25.33 47.46
N GLU A 53 -7.75 -25.43 47.26
CA GLU A 53 -6.76 -25.87 48.27
C GLU A 53 -6.11 -24.69 49.04
N GLY A 54 -6.51 -23.44 48.80
CA GLY A 54 -6.03 -22.25 49.52
C GLY A 54 -4.49 -22.15 49.63
N LEU A 55 -3.98 -21.88 50.83
CA LEU A 55 -2.54 -21.81 51.12
C LEU A 55 -1.80 -23.15 50.95
N ASP A 56 -2.48 -24.29 51.06
CA ASP A 56 -1.85 -25.60 50.88
C ASP A 56 -1.57 -25.87 49.39
N GLY A 57 -2.50 -25.48 48.51
CA GLY A 57 -2.31 -25.53 47.05
C GLY A 57 -1.15 -24.63 46.58
N VAL A 58 -0.97 -23.48 47.25
CA VAL A 58 0.17 -22.58 47.04
C VAL A 58 1.50 -23.25 47.42
N GLN A 59 1.59 -23.84 48.62
CA GLN A 59 2.80 -24.55 49.03
C GLN A 59 3.08 -25.76 48.14
N ALA A 60 2.05 -26.48 47.70
CA ALA A 60 2.20 -27.61 46.78
C ALA A 60 2.78 -27.18 45.42
N PHE A 61 2.26 -26.10 44.83
CA PHE A 61 2.76 -25.58 43.55
C PHE A 61 4.22 -25.10 43.64
N TYR A 62 4.55 -24.25 44.61
CA TYR A 62 5.90 -23.72 44.71
C TYR A 62 6.92 -24.81 45.11
N ARG A 63 6.54 -25.81 45.92
CA ARG A 63 7.37 -26.99 46.20
C ARG A 63 7.70 -27.78 44.95
N GLU A 64 6.68 -28.10 44.13
CA GLU A 64 6.88 -28.89 42.91
C GLU A 64 7.71 -28.10 41.88
N LEU A 65 7.41 -26.82 41.68
CA LEU A 65 8.16 -25.91 40.80
C LEU A 65 9.64 -25.81 41.19
N LEU A 66 9.94 -25.66 42.48
CA LEU A 66 11.30 -25.53 43.01
C LEU A 66 12.07 -26.86 43.11
N SER A 67 11.45 -28.00 42.78
CA SER A 67 12.14 -29.29 42.70
C SER A 67 13.02 -29.47 41.45
N TYR A 68 12.99 -28.49 40.53
CA TYR A 68 13.73 -28.47 39.25
C TYR A 68 14.84 -27.38 39.22
N PRO A 69 15.91 -27.51 40.04
CA PRO A 69 16.91 -26.45 40.23
C PRO A 69 17.86 -26.23 39.05
N ARG A 70 17.86 -27.10 38.02
CA ARG A 70 18.68 -26.92 36.81
C ARG A 70 17.98 -26.00 35.81
N GLU A 71 16.68 -26.21 35.64
CA GLU A 71 15.81 -25.50 34.68
C GLU A 71 15.40 -24.09 35.17
N ARG A 72 15.66 -23.79 36.45
CA ARG A 72 15.41 -22.50 37.13
C ARG A 72 13.99 -21.97 36.87
N LEU A 73 13.00 -22.83 37.11
CA LEU A 73 11.59 -22.57 36.81
C LEU A 73 10.99 -21.41 37.61
N GLU A 74 11.62 -21.00 38.71
CA GLU A 74 11.33 -19.76 39.40
C GLU A 74 11.36 -18.52 38.47
N GLY A 75 12.19 -18.56 37.43
CA GLY A 75 12.23 -17.53 36.39
C GLY A 75 10.86 -17.24 35.78
N LEU A 76 10.00 -18.26 35.63
CA LEU A 76 8.68 -18.12 35.04
C LEU A 76 7.78 -17.20 35.85
N ILE A 77 7.80 -17.37 37.18
CA ILE A 77 7.03 -16.55 38.13
C ILE A 77 7.55 -15.12 38.10
N TYR A 78 8.88 -14.93 38.07
CA TYR A 78 9.49 -13.62 37.92
C TYR A 78 9.16 -12.95 36.57
N ALA A 79 8.99 -13.70 35.49
CA ALA A 79 8.52 -13.15 34.21
C ALA A 79 7.04 -12.76 34.22
N MET A 80 6.17 -13.47 34.96
CA MET A 80 4.78 -13.03 35.16
C MET A 80 4.71 -11.69 35.94
N HIS A 81 5.56 -11.54 36.96
CA HIS A 81 5.60 -10.35 37.81
C HIS A 81 6.55 -9.25 37.29
N LEU A 82 7.17 -9.41 36.12
CA LEU A 82 8.21 -8.51 35.61
C LEU A 82 7.77 -7.03 35.54
N PRO A 83 6.59 -6.66 35.00
CA PRO A 83 6.17 -5.26 34.95
C PRO A 83 5.98 -4.65 36.36
N PHE A 84 5.48 -5.45 37.31
CA PHE A 84 5.28 -5.05 38.70
C PHE A 84 6.62 -4.86 39.42
N MET A 85 7.61 -5.75 39.21
CA MET A 85 8.96 -5.56 39.74
C MET A 85 9.67 -4.34 39.13
N GLU A 86 9.48 -4.05 37.83
CA GLU A 86 10.00 -2.83 37.20
C GLU A 86 9.36 -1.56 37.79
N PHE A 87 8.06 -1.61 38.10
CA PHE A 87 7.33 -0.54 38.77
C PHE A 87 7.78 -0.36 40.22
N TYR A 88 7.78 -1.42 41.04
CA TYR A 88 8.18 -1.37 42.45
C TYR A 88 9.62 -0.90 42.63
N LEU A 89 10.58 -1.38 41.83
CA LEU A 89 11.98 -0.93 41.91
C LEU A 89 12.17 0.56 41.54
N ARG A 90 11.24 1.15 40.78
CA ARG A 90 11.24 2.57 40.37
C ARG A 90 10.48 3.48 41.34
N GLU A 91 9.36 3.00 41.88
CA GLU A 91 8.51 3.79 42.79
C GLU A 91 8.96 3.69 44.25
N LEU A 92 9.21 2.48 44.74
CA LEU A 92 9.31 2.21 46.18
C LEU A 92 10.50 2.89 46.89
N PRO A 93 11.72 2.99 46.32
CA PRO A 93 12.88 3.53 47.05
C PRO A 93 12.72 4.95 47.59
N ARG A 94 11.82 5.77 47.02
CA ARG A 94 11.52 7.15 47.49
C ARG A 94 10.59 7.18 48.72
N TRP A 95 9.82 6.10 48.94
CA TRP A 95 8.81 6.00 49.98
C TRP A 95 9.33 5.28 51.24
N LEU A 96 10.44 4.55 51.13
CA LEU A 96 11.15 3.92 52.25
C LEU A 96 11.84 4.96 53.17
N PRO A 97 12.02 4.66 54.47
CA PRO A 97 12.73 5.54 55.39
C PRO A 97 14.20 5.76 54.99
N GLN A 98 14.87 6.76 55.58
CA GLN A 98 16.29 7.03 55.32
C GLN A 98 17.21 5.99 55.95
N GLN A 99 16.86 5.52 57.15
CA GLN A 99 17.51 4.43 57.89
C GLN A 99 16.41 3.67 58.66
N GLY A 100 16.61 2.39 58.95
CA GLY A 100 15.66 1.56 59.69
C GLY A 100 15.50 0.15 59.14
N ARG A 101 14.50 -0.57 59.62
CA ARG A 101 14.16 -1.93 59.17
C ARG A 101 13.01 -1.94 58.18
N VAL A 102 13.17 -2.70 57.11
CA VAL A 102 12.14 -2.91 56.09
C VAL A 102 11.82 -4.40 56.04
N LEU A 103 10.56 -4.76 56.29
CA LEU A 103 10.06 -6.11 56.10
C LEU A 103 9.26 -6.19 54.81
N GLU A 104 9.63 -7.12 53.93
CA GLU A 104 8.84 -7.51 52.78
C GLU A 104 8.06 -8.80 53.07
N VAL A 105 6.80 -8.85 52.63
CA VAL A 105 5.88 -9.95 52.94
C VAL A 105 5.14 -10.38 51.68
N GLY A 106 5.36 -11.63 51.28
CA GLY A 106 4.69 -12.27 50.16
C GLY A 106 5.32 -13.63 49.83
N ALA A 107 4.65 -14.40 48.98
CA ALA A 107 5.26 -15.59 48.41
C ALA A 107 6.18 -15.22 47.25
N PHE A 108 7.34 -15.87 47.17
CA PHE A 108 8.25 -15.87 46.02
C PHE A 108 9.00 -14.56 45.74
N THR A 109 9.21 -13.70 46.74
CA THR A 109 9.60 -12.30 46.55
C THR A 109 11.11 -12.06 46.40
N GLY A 110 11.94 -13.10 46.51
CA GLY A 110 13.40 -12.97 46.73
C GLY A 110 14.20 -12.19 45.68
N VAL A 111 13.80 -12.19 44.40
CA VAL A 111 14.46 -11.35 43.38
C VAL A 111 14.11 -9.87 43.54
N LEU A 112 12.85 -9.56 43.90
CA LEU A 112 12.43 -8.19 44.19
C LEU A 112 13.16 -7.65 45.42
N VAL A 113 13.18 -8.41 46.52
CA VAL A 113 13.90 -8.02 47.74
C VAL A 113 15.39 -7.83 47.48
N LYS A 114 16.03 -8.70 46.66
CA LYS A 114 17.46 -8.53 46.32
C LYS A 114 17.74 -7.30 45.46
N LEU A 115 16.83 -6.94 44.56
CA LEU A 115 16.97 -5.73 43.74
C LEU A 115 16.71 -4.45 44.55
N LEU A 116 15.81 -4.50 45.54
CA LEU A 116 15.56 -3.40 46.48
C LEU A 116 16.71 -3.22 47.49
N GLU A 117 17.29 -4.29 48.01
CA GLU A 117 18.50 -4.26 48.85
C GLU A 117 19.69 -3.63 48.11
N ALA A 118 19.91 -4.02 46.86
CA ALA A 118 20.93 -3.39 46.00
C ALA A 118 20.63 -1.91 45.66
N ALA A 119 19.39 -1.44 45.83
CA ALA A 119 18.99 -0.05 45.56
C ALA A 119 18.96 0.84 46.82
N ARG A 120 18.81 0.27 48.01
CA ARG A 120 18.86 0.94 49.33
C ARG A 120 19.64 0.07 50.34
N PRO A 121 20.97 -0.09 50.17
CA PRO A 121 21.80 -0.97 51.00
C PRO A 121 22.04 -0.45 52.43
N GLU A 122 21.58 0.75 52.76
CA GLU A 122 21.66 1.35 54.10
C GLU A 122 20.50 0.96 55.04
N LEU A 123 19.58 0.08 54.59
CA LEU A 123 18.43 -0.40 55.35
C LEU A 123 18.63 -1.85 55.81
N GLU A 124 18.12 -2.20 56.99
CA GLU A 124 18.07 -3.59 57.45
C GLU A 124 16.91 -4.32 56.75
N TRP A 125 17.24 -5.11 55.72
CA TRP A 125 16.26 -5.85 54.92
C TRP A 125 15.85 -7.18 55.54
N HIS A 126 14.54 -7.39 55.63
CA HIS A 126 13.90 -8.61 56.10
C HIS A 126 12.87 -9.10 55.07
N ALA A 127 12.69 -10.42 54.95
CA ALA A 127 11.68 -11.03 54.09
C ALA A 127 10.94 -12.14 54.86
N LEU A 128 9.60 -12.14 54.81
CA LEU A 128 8.73 -13.16 55.40
C LEU A 128 8.05 -13.96 54.28
N GLU A 129 8.38 -15.26 54.21
CA GLU A 129 7.98 -16.17 53.13
C GLU A 129 7.30 -17.43 53.70
N GLY A 130 6.20 -17.84 53.08
CA GLY A 130 5.36 -18.95 53.53
C GLY A 130 5.75 -20.33 52.98
N VAL A 131 6.66 -20.39 52.01
CA VAL A 131 7.15 -21.63 51.37
C VAL A 131 8.58 -21.95 51.83
N PRO A 132 8.82 -23.03 52.60
CA PRO A 132 10.15 -23.38 53.13
C PRO A 132 11.24 -23.55 52.06
N GLU A 133 10.87 -24.11 50.90
CA GLU A 133 11.75 -24.30 49.75
C GLU A 133 12.20 -22.96 49.14
N ALA A 134 11.34 -21.93 49.19
CA ALA A 134 11.65 -20.57 48.75
C ALA A 134 12.48 -19.81 49.80
N VAL A 135 12.21 -19.98 51.11
CA VAL A 135 13.07 -19.45 52.20
C VAL A 135 14.52 -19.93 52.04
N ARG A 136 14.71 -21.23 51.75
CA ARG A 136 16.04 -21.80 51.50
C ARG A 136 16.72 -21.14 50.28
N LEU A 137 16.03 -21.10 49.15
CA LEU A 137 16.54 -20.54 47.90
C LEU A 137 16.82 -19.02 48.00
N GLY A 138 16.02 -18.31 48.79
CA GLY A 138 16.20 -16.91 49.13
C GLY A 138 17.51 -16.68 49.89
N ARG A 139 17.71 -17.39 51.01
CA ARG A 139 18.96 -17.36 51.80
C ARG A 139 20.20 -17.67 50.95
N GLU A 140 20.12 -18.67 50.07
CA GLU A 140 21.20 -19.04 49.14
C GLU A 140 21.55 -17.94 48.12
N ARG A 141 20.60 -17.06 47.75
CA ARG A 141 20.75 -16.08 46.65
C ARG A 141 20.92 -14.63 47.10
N THR A 142 20.38 -14.25 48.25
CA THR A 142 20.53 -12.88 48.77
C THR A 142 21.86 -12.68 49.50
N GLY A 143 22.41 -13.76 50.06
CA GLY A 143 23.48 -13.70 51.05
C GLY A 143 23.01 -13.04 52.36
N GLU A 144 23.97 -12.61 53.17
CA GLU A 144 23.74 -12.02 54.50
C GLU A 144 23.00 -10.67 54.48
N GLY A 145 22.85 -10.03 53.32
CA GLY A 145 22.18 -8.73 53.17
C GLY A 145 20.66 -8.74 53.37
N VAL A 146 20.02 -9.92 53.40
CA VAL A 146 18.57 -10.05 53.67
C VAL A 146 18.33 -11.13 54.72
N ARG A 147 17.59 -10.79 55.78
CA ARG A 147 17.20 -11.72 56.84
C ARG A 147 15.86 -12.38 56.52
N TRP A 148 15.91 -13.68 56.23
CA TRP A 148 14.77 -14.48 55.82
C TRP A 148 14.09 -15.19 56.98
N HIS A 149 12.77 -15.03 57.07
CA HIS A 149 11.85 -15.52 58.09
C HIS A 149 10.78 -16.42 57.45
N GLN A 150 10.20 -17.36 58.20
CA GLN A 150 9.26 -18.36 57.66
C GLN A 150 7.85 -18.24 58.26
N GLY A 151 6.89 -17.72 57.48
CA GLY A 151 5.51 -17.59 57.91
C GLY A 151 4.60 -16.93 56.87
N TRP A 152 3.30 -16.90 57.17
CA TRP A 152 2.28 -16.28 56.33
C TRP A 152 1.76 -14.97 56.94
N PHE A 153 1.42 -13.99 56.09
CA PHE A 153 0.71 -12.79 56.54
C PHE A 153 -0.66 -13.17 57.14
N ALA A 154 -1.13 -12.42 58.13
CA ALA A 154 -2.32 -12.75 58.94
C ALA A 154 -2.29 -14.09 59.70
N GLY A 155 -1.20 -14.86 59.64
CA GLY A 155 -0.98 -16.03 60.48
C GLY A 155 -0.60 -15.66 61.93
N ASP A 156 -0.46 -16.68 62.78
CA ASP A 156 0.05 -16.50 64.15
C ASP A 156 1.57 -16.29 64.13
N LEU A 157 1.98 -15.02 64.05
CA LEU A 157 3.38 -14.60 63.99
C LEU A 157 4.15 -14.81 65.31
N SER A 158 3.54 -15.37 66.37
CA SER A 158 4.17 -15.56 67.68
C SER A 158 5.31 -16.58 67.72
N GLY A 159 5.54 -17.34 66.64
CA GLY A 159 6.59 -18.36 66.54
C GLY A 159 8.01 -17.86 66.20
N GLU A 160 8.14 -16.66 65.61
CA GLU A 160 9.45 -16.05 65.27
C GLU A 160 9.53 -14.63 65.86
N GLU A 161 10.60 -14.31 66.60
CA GLU A 161 10.81 -12.97 67.18
C GLU A 161 11.18 -11.92 66.10
N LEU A 162 10.19 -11.49 65.33
CA LEU A 162 10.33 -10.38 64.39
C LEU A 162 10.60 -9.06 65.14
N PRO A 163 11.70 -8.33 64.82
CA PRO A 163 11.95 -7.03 65.43
C PRO A 163 10.93 -5.98 64.93
N PRO A 164 10.65 -4.91 65.70
CA PRO A 164 9.75 -3.84 65.25
C PRO A 164 10.33 -3.12 64.03
N MET A 165 9.49 -2.96 63.01
CA MET A 165 9.82 -2.50 61.66
C MET A 165 9.49 -1.01 61.46
N ASP A 166 10.26 -0.35 60.59
CA ASP A 166 10.06 1.06 60.20
C ASP A 166 9.23 1.19 58.92
N ALA A 167 9.29 0.17 58.05
CA ALA A 167 8.33 -0.01 56.96
C ALA A 167 7.98 -1.50 56.78
N VAL A 168 6.74 -1.76 56.37
CA VAL A 168 6.26 -3.09 55.95
C VAL A 168 5.71 -3.00 54.52
N LEU A 169 6.19 -3.91 53.67
CA LEU A 169 5.91 -3.97 52.25
C LEU A 169 5.00 -5.16 51.95
N LEU A 170 3.79 -4.86 51.52
CA LEU A 170 2.71 -5.79 51.22
C LEU A 170 2.53 -5.82 49.68
N LEU A 171 3.54 -6.30 48.96
CA LEU A 171 3.66 -6.16 47.50
C LEU A 171 3.06 -7.31 46.68
N SER A 172 2.78 -8.44 47.35
CA SER A 172 1.81 -9.48 46.94
C SER A 172 1.50 -10.35 48.16
N VAL A 173 0.53 -9.90 48.97
CA VAL A 173 0.26 -10.48 50.31
C VAL A 173 -0.21 -11.93 50.27
N LEU A 174 -0.91 -12.31 49.21
CA LEU A 174 -1.24 -13.68 48.88
C LEU A 174 -1.12 -13.87 47.35
N PRO A 175 -0.74 -15.05 46.84
CA PRO A 175 -0.79 -15.35 45.42
C PRO A 175 -2.25 -15.41 44.96
N GLU A 176 -2.73 -14.32 44.40
CA GLU A 176 -4.12 -14.00 44.02
C GLU A 176 -4.92 -15.12 43.34
N ALA A 177 -4.23 -16.06 42.67
CA ALA A 177 -4.82 -17.28 42.10
C ALA A 177 -5.59 -18.15 43.12
N HIS A 178 -5.25 -18.09 44.41
CA HIS A 178 -5.96 -18.84 45.46
C HIS A 178 -7.42 -18.38 45.67
N LEU A 179 -7.84 -17.26 45.07
CA LEU A 179 -9.17 -16.70 45.22
C LEU A 179 -10.22 -17.33 44.28
N GLY A 180 -9.79 -18.15 43.31
CA GLY A 180 -10.65 -18.75 42.28
C GLY A 180 -11.07 -17.75 41.20
N GLU A 181 -12.24 -17.96 40.60
CA GLU A 181 -12.78 -17.10 39.53
C GLU A 181 -13.33 -15.77 40.09
N VAL A 182 -12.42 -14.83 40.35
CA VAL A 182 -12.73 -13.43 40.73
C VAL A 182 -12.71 -12.52 39.49
N PRO A 183 -13.60 -11.52 39.36
CA PRO A 183 -13.50 -10.50 38.31
C PRO A 183 -12.19 -9.70 38.34
N ALA A 184 -11.79 -9.13 37.20
CA ALA A 184 -10.53 -8.37 37.10
C ALA A 184 -10.48 -7.15 38.05
N GLU A 185 -11.61 -6.47 38.24
CA GLU A 185 -11.81 -5.41 39.22
C GLU A 185 -12.98 -5.79 40.15
N LEU A 186 -12.90 -5.43 41.43
CA LEU A 186 -13.99 -5.64 42.40
C LEU A 186 -14.49 -4.31 42.95
N ASP A 187 -15.80 -4.20 43.23
CA ASP A 187 -16.31 -3.13 44.07
C ASP A 187 -15.79 -3.22 45.51
N ASP A 188 -15.93 -2.14 46.28
CA ASP A 188 -15.40 -2.03 47.64
C ASP A 188 -15.92 -3.11 48.62
N ALA A 189 -17.16 -3.57 48.44
CA ALA A 189 -17.77 -4.55 49.33
C ALA A 189 -17.30 -5.97 48.99
N ALA A 190 -17.26 -6.31 47.70
CA ALA A 190 -16.68 -7.56 47.23
C ALA A 190 -15.17 -7.63 47.53
N PHE A 191 -14.42 -6.54 47.33
CA PHE A 191 -13.00 -6.45 47.66
C PHE A 191 -12.75 -6.73 49.15
N ALA A 192 -13.49 -6.06 50.03
CA ALA A 192 -13.39 -6.27 51.48
C ALA A 192 -13.74 -7.72 51.89
N ALA A 193 -14.76 -8.31 51.26
CA ALA A 193 -15.19 -9.69 51.54
C ALA A 193 -14.18 -10.75 51.06
N HIS A 194 -13.62 -10.62 49.86
CA HIS A 194 -12.67 -11.59 49.29
C HIS A 194 -11.28 -11.49 49.92
N PHE A 195 -10.71 -10.28 50.03
CA PHE A 195 -9.32 -10.11 50.48
C PHE A 195 -9.15 -10.03 52.00
N ARG A 196 -10.22 -9.74 52.76
CA ARG A 196 -10.21 -9.59 54.23
C ARG A 196 -9.08 -8.70 54.76
N LEU A 197 -8.65 -7.72 53.98
CA LEU A 197 -7.43 -6.94 54.23
C LEU A 197 -7.45 -6.21 55.59
N GLU A 198 -8.63 -5.82 56.08
CA GLU A 198 -8.80 -5.25 57.41
C GLU A 198 -8.43 -6.20 58.55
N ASP A 199 -8.66 -7.50 58.39
CA ASP A 199 -8.24 -8.51 59.37
C ASP A 199 -6.73 -8.67 59.35
N SER A 200 -6.14 -8.74 58.14
CA SER A 200 -4.69 -8.93 57.95
C SER A 200 -3.86 -7.72 58.39
N LEU A 201 -4.35 -6.50 58.16
CA LEU A 201 -3.69 -5.26 58.61
C LEU A 201 -3.66 -5.13 60.14
N ARG A 202 -4.56 -5.77 60.89
CA ARG A 202 -4.49 -5.79 62.36
C ARG A 202 -3.27 -6.56 62.87
N SER A 203 -2.75 -7.52 62.12
CA SER A 203 -1.49 -8.22 62.44
C SER A 203 -0.24 -7.33 62.33
N LEU A 204 -0.34 -6.10 61.81
CA LEU A 204 0.74 -5.10 61.87
C LEU A 204 0.88 -4.47 63.27
N ARG A 205 -0.13 -4.59 64.15
CA ARG A 205 -0.11 -4.01 65.51
C ARG A 205 1.03 -4.61 66.34
N GLY A 206 2.02 -3.78 66.66
CA GLY A 206 3.22 -4.16 67.41
C GLY A 206 4.40 -4.60 66.54
N LEU A 207 4.16 -5.02 65.29
CA LEU A 207 5.19 -5.31 64.29
C LEU A 207 5.65 -4.03 63.57
N LEU A 208 4.70 -3.19 63.16
CA LEU A 208 4.96 -1.87 62.58
C LEU A 208 4.90 -0.82 63.69
N LYS A 209 5.94 0.02 63.80
CA LYS A 209 5.99 1.12 64.78
C LYS A 209 4.93 2.19 64.46
N PRO A 210 4.39 2.92 65.45
CA PRO A 210 3.62 4.15 65.19
C PRO A 210 4.42 5.13 64.32
N GLY A 211 3.77 5.74 63.33
CA GLY A 211 4.40 6.55 62.27
C GLY A 211 5.19 5.75 61.23
N GLY A 212 5.43 4.45 61.44
CA GLY A 212 6.05 3.54 60.47
C GLY A 212 5.14 3.31 59.26
N ARG A 213 5.71 3.05 58.09
CA ARG A 213 4.97 3.05 56.82
C ARG A 213 4.55 1.67 56.36
N VAL A 214 3.25 1.46 56.14
CA VAL A 214 2.76 0.36 55.30
C VAL A 214 2.78 0.79 53.84
N VAL A 215 3.22 -0.10 52.96
CA VAL A 215 3.14 0.07 51.50
C VAL A 215 2.49 -1.16 50.90
N TYR A 216 1.28 -0.99 50.36
CA TYR A 216 0.56 -2.03 49.65
C TYR A 216 0.78 -1.89 48.14
N GLY A 217 1.10 -2.99 47.48
CA GLY A 217 1.08 -3.13 46.03
C GLY A 217 0.17 -4.29 45.65
N HIS A 218 -0.72 -4.07 44.68
CA HIS A 218 -1.55 -5.14 44.13
C HIS A 218 -0.79 -5.88 43.03
N GLY A 219 -0.96 -7.18 42.92
CA GLY A 219 -0.25 -8.03 41.97
C GLY A 219 -0.87 -8.05 40.57
N PRO A 220 -0.41 -8.98 39.72
CA PRO A 220 -0.80 -9.04 38.32
C PRO A 220 -2.22 -9.56 38.09
N PHE A 221 -2.86 -10.25 39.03
CA PHE A 221 -4.09 -11.01 38.79
C PHE A 221 -5.36 -10.33 39.33
N LEU A 222 -6.37 -11.10 39.72
CA LEU A 222 -7.78 -10.69 39.72
C LEU A 222 -8.18 -9.99 41.02
N GLY A 223 -9.16 -9.09 40.93
CA GLY A 223 -9.76 -8.39 42.06
C GLY A 223 -9.17 -7.02 42.41
N LYS A 224 -8.68 -6.27 41.41
CA LYS A 224 -8.00 -4.99 41.60
C LYS A 224 -8.97 -3.90 42.10
N ASN A 225 -8.67 -3.27 43.24
CA ASN A 225 -9.31 -2.01 43.68
C ASN A 225 -8.40 -1.22 44.66
N PRO A 226 -7.42 -0.43 44.18
CA PRO A 226 -6.57 0.39 45.05
C PRO A 226 -7.36 1.49 45.78
N GLY A 227 -8.52 1.89 45.25
CA GLY A 227 -9.44 2.80 45.92
C GLY A 227 -10.02 2.20 47.21
N ALA A 228 -10.45 0.94 47.18
CA ALA A 228 -10.91 0.21 48.36
C ALA A 228 -9.78 0.00 49.37
N VAL A 229 -8.53 -0.24 48.92
CA VAL A 229 -7.37 -0.32 49.83
C VAL A 229 -7.08 1.02 50.51
N ALA A 230 -7.07 2.12 49.78
CA ALA A 230 -6.89 3.45 50.36
C ALA A 230 -8.01 3.77 51.34
N ARG A 231 -9.27 3.53 50.95
CA ARG A 231 -10.42 3.67 51.84
C ARG A 231 -10.34 2.73 53.04
N ILE A 232 -9.85 1.51 52.91
CA ILE A 232 -9.60 0.58 54.03
C ILE A 232 -8.56 1.15 54.98
N LEU A 233 -7.48 1.76 54.49
CA LEU A 233 -6.47 2.40 55.34
C LEU A 233 -6.99 3.68 56.02
N GLU A 234 -7.69 4.55 55.29
CA GLU A 234 -8.35 5.75 55.81
C GLU A 234 -9.41 5.41 56.86
N ARG A 235 -10.27 4.42 56.54
CA ARG A 235 -11.21 3.80 57.47
C ARG A 235 -10.41 3.28 58.65
N MET A 236 -9.46 2.39 58.50
CA MET A 236 -8.61 1.96 59.61
C MET A 236 -7.72 3.05 60.24
N GLY A 237 -7.90 4.35 59.97
CA GLY A 237 -7.29 5.45 60.71
C GLY A 237 -5.81 5.69 60.40
N PHE A 238 -5.26 5.05 59.36
CA PHE A 238 -3.89 5.29 58.94
C PHE A 238 -3.68 6.74 58.50
N GLU A 239 -2.53 7.30 58.83
CA GLU A 239 -2.20 8.70 58.54
C GLU A 239 -1.57 8.88 57.16
N GLY A 240 -1.83 10.02 56.52
CA GLY A 240 -1.17 10.40 55.26
C GLY A 240 -1.43 9.43 54.10
N VAL A 241 -2.60 8.76 54.09
CA VAL A 241 -2.95 7.78 53.06
C VAL A 241 -2.89 8.42 51.68
N SER A 242 -2.18 7.75 50.77
CA SER A 242 -1.85 8.29 49.46
C SER A 242 -1.62 7.18 48.44
N GLN A 243 -1.88 7.48 47.17
CA GLN A 243 -1.64 6.56 46.05
C GLN A 243 -0.49 7.09 45.17
N SER A 244 0.36 6.19 44.68
CA SER A 244 1.50 6.50 43.81
C SER A 244 1.53 5.50 42.65
N GLY A 245 1.19 5.96 41.46
CA GLY A 245 1.07 5.12 40.26
C GLY A 245 -0.21 5.42 39.47
N GLU A 246 -0.47 4.63 38.43
CA GLU A 246 -1.64 4.76 37.54
C GLU A 246 -2.10 3.37 37.06
N GLY A 247 -3.42 3.17 36.98
CA GLY A 247 -4.03 1.92 36.53
C GLY A 247 -3.61 0.71 37.39
N GLU A 248 -3.28 -0.40 36.74
CA GLU A 248 -2.82 -1.63 37.39
C GLU A 248 -1.54 -1.44 38.23
N TYR A 249 -0.73 -0.43 37.91
CA TYR A 249 0.53 -0.14 38.57
C TYR A 249 0.33 0.95 39.61
N THR A 250 -0.24 0.59 40.76
CA THR A 250 -0.54 1.51 41.86
C THR A 250 0.01 0.99 43.19
N LEU A 251 0.80 1.82 43.89
CA LEU A 251 1.11 1.64 45.32
C LEU A 251 0.12 2.45 46.16
N VAL A 252 -0.35 1.87 47.26
CA VAL A 252 -1.10 2.57 48.30
C VAL A 252 -0.26 2.63 49.58
N LEU A 253 -0.12 3.82 50.14
CA LEU A 253 0.76 4.14 51.25
C LEU A 253 -0.07 4.53 52.48
N GLY A 254 0.40 4.22 53.68
CA GLY A 254 -0.17 4.71 54.93
C GLY A 254 0.84 4.75 56.07
N GLY A 255 0.73 5.73 56.97
CA GLY A 255 1.43 5.77 58.24
C GLY A 255 0.63 5.03 59.32
N MET A 256 1.27 4.12 60.04
CA MET A 256 0.65 3.36 61.13
C MET A 256 0.23 4.33 62.26
N PRO A 257 -1.06 4.40 62.62
CA PRO A 257 -1.53 5.26 63.68
C PRO A 257 -1.30 4.61 65.05
N GLU A 258 -1.70 5.30 66.12
CA GLU A 258 -1.75 4.68 67.45
C GLU A 258 -2.94 3.66 67.55
N GLU A 259 -4.13 3.94 66.96
CA GLU A 259 -5.37 3.08 66.92
C GLU A 259 -6.24 3.28 65.60
N LEU A 260 -7.41 2.60 65.32
CA LEU A 260 -8.04 2.36 63.94
C LEU A 260 -9.65 2.60 63.74
N LEU A 261 -10.30 3.05 62.55
CA LEU A 261 -11.66 3.85 62.27
C LEU A 261 -12.76 3.72 60.96
N GLU A 262 -13.24 4.79 60.06
CA GLU A 262 -14.42 5.03 58.91
C GLU A 262 -14.49 6.09 57.51
N PRO A 263 -15.56 6.32 56.51
CA PRO A 263 -15.66 7.00 55.01
C PRO A 263 -16.88 7.97 54.22
N GLY A 264 -17.01 8.39 52.81
CA GLY A 264 -18.09 9.31 51.95
C GLY A 264 -18.30 9.61 50.26
N LEU A 265 -19.26 10.45 49.53
CA LEU A 265 -19.73 10.63 47.95
C LEU A 265 -20.50 11.95 47.10
N PRO A 266 -20.90 12.09 45.68
CA PRO A 266 -21.36 13.32 44.67
C PRO A 266 -22.54 13.42 43.39
N SER A 267 -22.77 14.46 42.39
CA SER A 267 -23.90 14.74 41.22
C SER A 267 -23.88 15.70 39.78
N SER A 268 -24.98 16.22 38.95
CA SER A 268 -25.12 16.69 37.37
C SER A 268 -26.17 17.82 36.56
N PRO A 269 -26.29 18.17 35.13
CA PRO A 269 -26.96 19.41 34.25
C PRO A 269 -27.87 19.47 32.77
N GLU A 270 -28.11 20.58 31.86
CA GLU A 270 -29.22 20.94 30.68
C GLU A 270 -29.12 21.88 29.21
N PRO A 271 -30.15 22.27 28.24
CA PRO A 271 -30.26 22.86 26.70
C PRO A 271 -31.04 24.26 26.10
N ALA A 272 -31.54 24.88 24.88
CA ALA A 272 -31.91 24.93 23.27
C ALA A 272 -32.14 26.42 22.42
N LEU A 273 -32.70 27.00 21.19
CA LEU A 273 -33.57 26.96 19.80
C LEU A 273 -33.50 28.05 18.46
N HIS A 274 -34.51 28.53 17.51
CA HIS A 274 -34.49 29.22 16.01
C HIS A 274 -35.64 30.31 15.31
N ARG A 275 -36.03 30.97 14.05
CA ARG A 275 -35.91 31.27 12.41
C ARG A 275 -36.64 32.60 11.56
N ALA A 276 -36.74 32.87 10.14
CA ALA A 276 -37.26 34.11 9.17
C ALA A 276 -37.86 33.97 7.57
N GLU A 277 -38.21 34.78 6.39
CA GLU A 277 -38.31 36.21 5.60
C GLU A 277 -39.11 36.47 4.07
N SER A 278 -39.20 37.62 3.18
CA SER A 278 -39.99 37.93 1.74
C SER A 278 -39.93 39.27 0.66
N PRO A 279 -40.57 39.46 -0.65
CA PRO A 279 -40.46 40.51 -1.92
C PRO A 279 -41.74 41.13 -2.88
N GLU A 280 -42.00 41.86 -4.14
CA GLU A 280 -41.53 42.67 -5.49
C GLU A 280 -42.59 43.48 -6.60
N GLY A 281 -42.34 44.21 -7.84
CA GLY A 281 -43.30 44.84 -9.02
C GLY A 281 -43.02 45.97 -10.30
N PRO A 282 -43.83 46.28 -11.49
CA PRO A 282 -43.57 47.06 -12.91
C PRO A 282 -44.58 48.06 -13.89
N VAL A 283 -44.31 48.67 -15.19
CA VAL A 283 -45.13 49.73 -16.18
C VAL A 283 -44.99 50.01 -17.87
N VAL A 284 -45.63 51.01 -18.73
CA VAL A 284 -45.88 51.21 -20.35
C VAL A 284 -46.14 52.67 -21.23
N LEU A 285 -46.22 52.91 -22.68
CA LEU A 285 -46.50 54.25 -23.62
C LEU A 285 -47.07 54.40 -25.24
N GLY A 286 -46.91 55.49 -26.21
CA GLY A 286 -47.75 56.01 -27.52
C GLY A 286 -47.30 56.70 -29.04
N PRO A 287 -48.07 57.57 -29.95
CA PRO A 287 -48.14 57.82 -31.58
C PRO A 287 -48.23 59.24 -32.55
N PRO A 288 -48.47 59.37 -34.00
CA PRO A 288 -48.32 60.52 -35.17
C PRO A 288 -49.52 61.15 -36.20
N GLY A 289 -49.66 61.96 -37.41
CA GLY A 289 -49.10 62.49 -38.86
C GLY A 289 -49.73 63.77 -39.82
N LEU A 290 -49.67 64.05 -41.25
CA LEU A 290 -49.84 65.45 -42.09
C LEU A 290 -50.66 65.99 -43.53
N PRO A 291 -50.20 66.45 -44.84
CA PRO A 291 -50.49 67.75 -45.80
C PRO A 291 -51.35 68.06 -47.26
N GLU A 292 -50.95 68.84 -48.42
CA GLU A 292 -51.69 69.60 -49.69
C GLU A 292 -51.30 69.67 -51.37
N THR A 293 -50.56 70.59 -52.21
CA THR A 293 -50.28 70.66 -53.82
C THR A 293 -48.94 71.27 -54.69
N GLN A 294 -48.93 71.80 -56.03
CA GLN A 294 -47.99 72.65 -57.00
C GLN A 294 -46.51 72.40 -57.58
N ALA A 295 -46.16 71.23 -58.14
CA ALA A 295 -44.80 70.68 -57.94
C ALA A 295 -43.68 70.64 -59.04
N TRP A 296 -43.93 70.59 -60.37
CA TRP A 296 -42.85 70.24 -61.33
C TRP A 296 -41.66 71.23 -61.34
N GLY A 297 -41.93 72.54 -61.43
CA GLY A 297 -40.86 73.55 -61.37
C GLY A 297 -40.11 73.56 -60.03
N LEU A 298 -40.84 73.40 -58.92
CA LEU A 298 -40.25 73.28 -57.57
C LEU A 298 -39.34 72.05 -57.40
N LEU A 299 -39.46 71.03 -58.27
CA LEU A 299 -38.51 69.90 -58.30
C LEU A 299 -37.20 70.28 -59.00
N GLU A 300 -37.28 70.88 -60.19
CA GLU A 300 -36.10 71.18 -61.02
C GLU A 300 -35.25 72.32 -60.44
N GLU A 301 -35.88 73.29 -59.77
CA GLU A 301 -35.20 74.37 -59.04
C GLU A 301 -34.62 73.91 -57.68
N GLY A 302 -34.91 72.69 -57.23
CA GLY A 302 -34.49 72.16 -55.93
C GLY A 302 -35.30 72.67 -54.73
N ALA A 303 -36.42 73.36 -54.96
CA ALA A 303 -37.34 73.91 -53.95
C ALA A 303 -38.23 72.84 -53.26
N TYR A 304 -37.63 71.68 -52.95
CA TYR A 304 -38.32 70.48 -52.50
C TYR A 304 -39.16 70.66 -51.22
N ALA A 305 -38.75 71.53 -50.28
CA ALA A 305 -39.48 71.72 -49.04
C ALA A 305 -40.85 72.41 -49.26
N GLU A 306 -40.90 73.39 -50.16
CA GLU A 306 -42.12 74.12 -50.53
C GLU A 306 -43.12 73.21 -51.26
N LEU A 307 -42.60 72.38 -52.16
CA LEU A 307 -43.34 71.31 -52.84
C LEU A 307 -44.02 70.37 -51.83
N LEU A 308 -43.37 70.03 -50.72
CA LEU A 308 -43.88 69.04 -49.75
C LEU A 308 -44.75 69.61 -48.64
N ALA A 309 -44.57 70.88 -48.29
CA ALA A 309 -45.52 71.64 -47.47
C ALA A 309 -46.81 71.91 -48.24
N ARG A 310 -46.68 72.03 -49.57
CA ARG A 310 -47.81 71.95 -50.47
C ARG A 310 -48.29 70.50 -50.51
N ILE A 311 -47.82 69.49 -51.25
CA ILE A 311 -48.49 68.15 -51.44
C ILE A 311 -48.84 67.34 -50.14
N PRO A 312 -49.87 66.45 -50.08
CA PRO A 312 -50.21 65.58 -48.94
C PRO A 312 -49.40 64.27 -48.93
N GLU A 313 -49.44 63.63 -47.77
CA GLU A 313 -49.44 62.17 -47.68
C GLU A 313 -50.76 61.67 -48.30
N GLY A 314 -50.69 60.89 -49.39
CA GLY A 314 -51.87 60.29 -50.03
C GLY A 314 -52.10 60.63 -51.51
N THR A 315 -51.37 61.57 -52.11
CA THR A 315 -51.64 61.98 -53.50
C THR A 315 -50.99 61.10 -54.56
N THR A 316 -51.74 60.88 -55.64
CA THR A 316 -51.47 59.90 -56.70
C THR A 316 -50.95 60.53 -58.00
N GLY A 317 -50.67 59.68 -59.01
CA GLY A 317 -50.35 60.12 -60.37
C GLY A 317 -48.97 60.79 -60.50
N GLU A 318 -48.83 61.62 -61.53
CA GLU A 318 -47.62 62.43 -61.78
C GLU A 318 -47.21 63.29 -60.57
N LEU A 319 -48.20 63.72 -59.79
CA LEU A 319 -48.01 64.61 -58.64
C LEU A 319 -47.54 63.82 -57.40
N GLY A 320 -47.93 62.55 -57.29
CA GLY A 320 -47.31 61.56 -56.39
C GLY A 320 -45.87 61.19 -56.82
N LEU A 321 -45.60 61.03 -58.11
CA LEU A 321 -44.23 60.81 -58.64
C LEU A 321 -43.30 61.97 -58.28
N LEU A 322 -43.81 63.20 -58.42
CA LEU A 322 -43.14 64.43 -58.04
C LEU A 322 -42.85 64.54 -56.54
N ARG A 323 -43.88 64.33 -55.71
CA ARG A 323 -43.71 64.23 -54.25
C ARG A 323 -42.62 63.21 -53.91
N GLY A 324 -42.69 62.03 -54.51
CA GLY A 324 -41.71 60.96 -54.36
C GLY A 324 -40.27 61.37 -54.72
N ARG A 325 -40.07 62.03 -55.87
CA ARG A 325 -38.75 62.52 -56.30
C ARG A 325 -38.19 63.61 -55.37
N ALA A 326 -39.04 64.53 -54.91
CA ALA A 326 -38.65 65.58 -53.98
C ALA A 326 -38.27 65.03 -52.60
N LEU A 327 -39.03 64.04 -52.11
CA LEU A 327 -38.73 63.34 -50.86
C LEU A 327 -37.45 62.51 -50.96
N LEU A 328 -37.23 61.81 -52.09
CA LEU A 328 -35.97 61.10 -52.37
C LEU A 328 -34.77 62.06 -52.35
N ALA A 329 -34.89 63.24 -52.96
CA ALA A 329 -33.83 64.26 -52.99
C ALA A 329 -33.57 64.90 -51.61
N LEU A 330 -34.57 64.95 -50.73
CA LEU A 330 -34.46 65.39 -49.32
C LEU A 330 -34.18 64.24 -48.33
N SER A 331 -33.86 63.03 -48.80
CA SER A 331 -33.65 61.84 -47.96
C SER A 331 -34.83 61.44 -47.06
N ARG A 332 -36.06 61.87 -47.38
CA ARG A 332 -37.31 61.52 -46.69
C ARG A 332 -37.90 60.21 -47.23
N PHE A 333 -37.10 59.14 -47.18
CA PHE A 333 -37.29 57.93 -47.98
C PHE A 333 -38.61 57.16 -47.74
N ALA A 334 -39.12 57.12 -46.50
CA ALA A 334 -40.36 56.41 -46.18
C ALA A 334 -41.59 57.07 -46.82
N GLU A 335 -41.70 58.39 -46.71
CA GLU A 335 -42.70 59.16 -47.44
C GLU A 335 -42.47 59.07 -48.96
N ALA A 336 -41.22 58.96 -49.41
CA ALA A 336 -40.89 58.80 -50.83
C ALA A 336 -41.46 57.49 -51.40
N ASP A 337 -41.31 56.34 -50.73
CA ASP A 337 -42.00 55.11 -51.16
C ASP A 337 -43.52 55.31 -51.14
N ALA A 338 -44.09 55.88 -50.07
CA ALA A 338 -45.53 56.09 -49.98
C ALA A 338 -46.08 56.95 -51.16
N ALA A 339 -45.38 58.02 -51.53
CA ALA A 339 -45.77 58.88 -52.65
C ALA A 339 -45.54 58.21 -54.02
N LEU A 340 -44.41 57.51 -54.21
CA LEU A 340 -44.13 56.77 -55.45
C LEU A 340 -45.08 55.58 -55.64
N ALA A 341 -45.46 54.88 -54.57
CA ALA A 341 -46.43 53.78 -54.60
C ALA A 341 -47.81 54.22 -55.09
N LEU A 342 -48.20 55.44 -54.72
CA LEU A 342 -49.46 56.07 -55.14
C LEU A 342 -49.36 56.72 -56.52
N ALA A 343 -48.15 56.90 -57.06
CA ALA A 343 -47.93 57.57 -58.34
C ALA A 343 -48.45 56.78 -59.55
N GLY A 344 -48.36 55.44 -59.54
CA GLY A 344 -48.86 54.59 -60.62
C GLY A 344 -48.15 54.79 -61.97
N ARG A 345 -46.85 55.11 -61.96
CA ARG A 345 -46.02 55.34 -63.15
C ARG A 345 -44.85 54.33 -63.22
N PRO A 346 -44.47 53.79 -64.40
CA PRO A 346 -43.33 52.86 -64.52
C PRO A 346 -42.02 53.43 -63.95
N GLU A 347 -41.80 54.74 -64.13
CA GLU A 347 -40.64 55.48 -63.63
C GLU A 347 -40.67 55.67 -62.10
N ALA A 348 -41.83 55.46 -61.45
CA ALA A 348 -41.91 55.40 -60.00
C ALA A 348 -41.40 54.03 -59.50
N GLU A 349 -41.84 52.94 -60.11
CA GLU A 349 -41.45 51.57 -59.73
C GLU A 349 -39.95 51.29 -59.92
N ASP A 350 -39.28 51.98 -60.84
CA ASP A 350 -37.81 51.93 -60.96
C ASP A 350 -37.07 52.77 -59.89
N LEU A 351 -37.73 53.73 -59.24
CA LEU A 351 -37.15 54.57 -58.18
C LEU A 351 -37.43 54.05 -56.77
N ARG A 352 -38.56 53.37 -56.54
CA ARG A 352 -38.95 52.80 -55.23
C ARG A 352 -37.91 51.87 -54.60
N PRO A 353 -37.17 51.01 -55.34
CA PRO A 353 -36.11 50.18 -54.77
C PRO A 353 -34.95 50.99 -54.16
N LEU A 354 -34.72 52.22 -54.63
CA LEU A 354 -33.77 53.14 -54.01
C LEU A 354 -34.32 53.62 -52.65
N CYS A 355 -35.60 54.01 -52.58
CA CYS A 355 -36.25 54.35 -51.32
C CYS A 355 -36.21 53.19 -50.32
N TRP A 356 -36.43 51.94 -50.76
CA TRP A 356 -36.39 50.75 -49.90
C TRP A 356 -34.97 50.45 -49.39
N ALA A 357 -33.95 50.60 -50.24
CA ALA A 357 -32.56 50.42 -49.84
C ALA A 357 -32.12 51.44 -48.78
N GLU A 358 -32.47 52.73 -48.93
CA GLU A 358 -32.12 53.75 -47.93
C GLU A 358 -32.98 53.68 -46.65
N GLN A 359 -34.12 52.97 -46.68
CA GLN A 359 -34.92 52.62 -45.49
C GLN A 359 -34.45 51.35 -44.78
N GLY A 360 -33.56 50.55 -45.38
CA GLY A 360 -33.15 49.25 -44.87
C GLY A 360 -34.10 48.08 -45.20
N ASP A 361 -35.13 48.27 -46.03
CA ASP A 361 -35.99 47.20 -46.55
C ASP A 361 -35.29 46.47 -47.73
N TYR A 362 -34.09 45.96 -47.45
CA TYR A 362 -33.19 45.38 -48.43
C TYR A 362 -33.77 44.11 -49.08
N ARG A 363 -34.62 43.36 -48.36
CA ARG A 363 -35.27 42.13 -48.89
C ARG A 363 -36.25 42.44 -50.01
N ARG A 364 -37.03 43.52 -49.88
CA ARG A 364 -37.98 43.99 -50.90
C ARG A 364 -37.27 44.66 -52.08
N ALA A 365 -36.15 45.34 -51.82
CA ALA A 365 -35.33 45.99 -52.84
C ALA A 365 -34.55 45.02 -53.73
N LEU A 366 -34.09 43.88 -53.18
CA LEU A 366 -33.06 43.03 -53.78
C LEU A 366 -33.30 42.68 -55.25
N THR A 367 -34.38 41.94 -55.56
CA THR A 367 -34.61 41.40 -56.91
C THR A 367 -34.68 42.51 -57.98
N ARG A 368 -35.35 43.62 -57.67
CA ARG A 368 -35.48 44.74 -58.61
C ARG A 368 -34.18 45.53 -58.77
N LEU A 369 -33.36 45.62 -57.73
CA LEU A 369 -32.01 46.20 -57.82
C LEU A 369 -31.04 45.29 -58.59
N GLU A 370 -31.17 43.96 -58.50
CA GLU A 370 -30.39 43.01 -59.30
C GLU A 370 -30.67 43.19 -60.80
N GLU A 371 -31.95 43.30 -61.21
CA GLU A 371 -32.35 43.63 -62.59
C GLU A 371 -31.81 45.00 -63.07
N LEU A 372 -31.93 46.04 -62.24
CA LEU A 372 -31.57 47.42 -62.58
C LEU A 372 -30.06 47.70 -62.49
N SER A 373 -29.26 46.80 -61.90
CA SER A 373 -27.80 46.94 -61.69
C SER A 373 -27.01 47.23 -62.98
N SER A 374 -27.49 46.71 -64.11
CA SER A 374 -26.96 46.93 -65.45
C SER A 374 -26.93 48.41 -65.87
N ARG A 375 -27.77 49.27 -65.28
CA ARG A 375 -27.81 50.72 -65.52
C ARG A 375 -26.69 51.49 -64.80
N GLY A 376 -25.92 50.84 -63.92
CA GLY A 376 -24.75 51.42 -63.27
C GLY A 376 -25.05 52.45 -62.18
N GLY A 377 -23.99 53.15 -61.75
CA GLY A 377 -24.06 54.27 -60.80
C GLY A 377 -24.90 53.98 -59.55
N ARG A 378 -25.93 54.80 -59.32
CA ARG A 378 -26.77 54.74 -58.11
C ARG A 378 -27.52 53.42 -57.93
N PHE A 379 -27.81 52.69 -59.01
CA PHE A 379 -28.42 51.35 -58.90
C PHE A 379 -27.44 50.31 -58.37
N LYS A 380 -26.16 50.35 -58.79
CA LYS A 380 -25.11 49.50 -58.19
C LYS A 380 -24.80 49.90 -56.75
N LEU A 381 -24.78 51.20 -56.44
CA LEU A 381 -24.60 51.69 -55.06
C LEU A 381 -25.72 51.18 -54.14
N ALA A 382 -26.98 51.29 -54.55
CA ALA A 382 -28.13 50.77 -53.81
C ALA A 382 -28.14 49.24 -53.71
N LEU A 383 -27.76 48.51 -54.77
CA LEU A 383 -27.62 47.05 -54.72
C LEU A 383 -26.50 46.63 -53.76
N GLY A 384 -25.37 47.36 -53.75
CA GLY A 384 -24.29 47.16 -52.79
C GLY A 384 -24.77 47.37 -51.35
N LYS A 385 -25.55 48.44 -51.07
CA LYS A 385 -26.19 48.66 -49.76
C LYS A 385 -27.11 47.49 -49.38
N ALA A 386 -27.92 47.00 -50.32
CA ALA A 386 -28.81 45.86 -50.10
C ALA A 386 -28.05 44.56 -49.81
N TYR A 387 -27.00 44.24 -50.57
CA TYR A 387 -26.14 43.10 -50.28
C TYR A 387 -25.46 43.24 -48.91
N LEU A 388 -24.90 44.41 -48.58
CA LEU A 388 -24.21 44.64 -47.30
C LEU A 388 -25.18 44.46 -46.11
N GLY A 389 -26.36 45.08 -46.19
CA GLY A 389 -27.41 44.99 -45.16
C GLY A 389 -28.03 43.59 -45.01
N LEU A 390 -28.02 42.77 -46.07
CA LEU A 390 -28.41 41.36 -46.04
C LEU A 390 -27.27 40.43 -45.61
N GLY A 391 -26.08 40.94 -45.29
CA GLY A 391 -24.93 40.13 -44.91
C GLY A 391 -24.33 39.35 -46.07
N ARG A 392 -24.21 39.97 -47.25
CA ARG A 392 -23.54 39.47 -48.46
C ARG A 392 -22.35 40.40 -48.83
N PRO A 393 -21.30 40.49 -47.98
CA PRO A 393 -20.27 41.52 -48.12
C PRO A 393 -19.38 41.34 -49.35
N SER A 394 -19.17 40.11 -49.83
CA SER A 394 -18.40 39.86 -51.06
C SER A 394 -19.12 40.44 -52.29
N GLU A 395 -20.41 40.17 -52.42
CA GLU A 395 -21.23 40.70 -53.51
C GLU A 395 -21.41 42.21 -53.38
N ALA A 396 -21.57 42.73 -52.15
CA ALA A 396 -21.58 44.17 -51.88
C ALA A 396 -20.27 44.85 -52.30
N LEU A 397 -19.12 44.29 -51.91
CA LEU A 397 -17.78 44.80 -52.25
C LEU A 397 -17.60 44.94 -53.76
N ARG A 398 -18.02 43.92 -54.53
CA ARG A 398 -18.03 43.98 -56.00
C ARG A 398 -18.90 45.13 -56.52
N GLN A 399 -20.13 45.29 -56.01
CA GLN A 399 -21.01 46.37 -56.49
C GLN A 399 -20.49 47.78 -56.12
N PHE A 400 -19.90 47.97 -54.94
CA PHE A 400 -19.29 49.24 -54.57
C PHE A 400 -18.05 49.55 -55.40
N PHE A 401 -17.19 48.57 -55.69
CA PHE A 401 -16.03 48.75 -56.54
C PHE A 401 -16.42 49.07 -58.00
N GLU A 402 -17.43 48.37 -58.54
CA GLU A 402 -17.90 48.54 -59.93
C GLU A 402 -18.85 49.73 -60.16
N CYS A 403 -19.29 50.49 -59.14
CA CYS A 403 -20.27 51.56 -59.34
C CYS A 403 -19.66 52.90 -59.77
N GLY A 404 -18.37 53.13 -59.50
CA GLY A 404 -17.63 54.34 -59.92
C GLY A 404 -18.03 55.64 -59.23
N LEU A 405 -18.78 55.59 -58.12
CA LEU A 405 -19.23 56.77 -57.36
C LEU A 405 -18.38 56.95 -56.09
N GLY A 406 -17.85 58.16 -55.85
CA GLY A 406 -17.11 58.47 -54.60
C GLY A 406 -17.97 58.31 -53.33
N GLU A 407 -19.29 58.46 -53.47
CA GLU A 407 -20.30 58.13 -52.44
C GLU A 407 -20.18 56.66 -51.93
N ALA A 408 -19.54 55.77 -52.69
CA ALA A 408 -19.35 54.36 -52.35
C ALA A 408 -18.16 54.07 -51.44
N GLU A 409 -17.16 54.96 -51.32
CA GLU A 409 -15.90 54.67 -50.62
C GLU A 409 -16.10 54.25 -49.15
N VAL A 410 -17.02 54.93 -48.44
CA VAL A 410 -17.39 54.60 -47.05
C VAL A 410 -18.01 53.19 -46.96
N TYR A 411 -18.85 52.83 -47.92
CA TYR A 411 -19.49 51.52 -47.95
C TYR A 411 -18.55 50.41 -48.45
N LEU A 412 -17.58 50.74 -49.32
CA LEU A 412 -16.49 49.87 -49.74
C LEU A 412 -15.61 49.49 -48.54
N ALA A 413 -15.19 50.48 -47.74
CA ALA A 413 -14.47 50.26 -46.49
C ALA A 413 -15.29 49.39 -45.51
N THR A 414 -16.56 49.74 -45.30
CA THR A 414 -17.47 48.93 -44.45
C THR A 414 -17.61 47.49 -44.96
N ALA A 415 -17.67 47.27 -46.28
CA ALA A 415 -17.74 45.93 -46.87
C ALA A 415 -16.44 45.14 -46.70
N LEU A 416 -15.27 45.80 -46.78
CA LEU A 416 -13.97 45.19 -46.49
C LEU A 416 -13.85 44.78 -45.02
N GLU A 417 -14.27 45.63 -44.08
CA GLU A 417 -14.32 45.29 -42.65
C GLU A 417 -15.22 44.06 -42.40
N ARG A 418 -16.43 44.03 -42.97
CA ARG A 418 -17.35 42.88 -42.86
C ARG A 418 -16.85 41.63 -43.58
N LEU A 419 -15.99 41.75 -44.59
CA LEU A 419 -15.31 40.62 -45.22
C LEU A 419 -14.18 40.11 -44.32
N GLU A 420 -13.36 41.01 -43.77
CA GLU A 420 -12.26 40.68 -42.86
C GLU A 420 -12.76 40.01 -41.57
N GLU A 421 -13.85 40.49 -40.97
CA GLU A 421 -14.54 39.82 -39.86
C GLU A 421 -14.90 38.36 -40.18
N ARG A 422 -15.31 38.07 -41.42
CA ARG A 422 -15.68 36.72 -41.87
C ARG A 422 -14.48 35.85 -42.20
N VAL A 423 -13.40 36.41 -42.75
CA VAL A 423 -12.13 35.70 -42.94
C VAL A 423 -11.54 35.34 -41.58
N ALA A 424 -11.47 36.30 -40.65
CA ALA A 424 -11.01 36.09 -39.28
C ALA A 424 -11.87 35.08 -38.52
N ARG A 425 -13.18 35.04 -38.75
CA ARG A 425 -14.07 34.02 -38.18
C ARG A 425 -13.76 32.63 -38.74
N SER A 426 -13.73 32.46 -40.06
CA SER A 426 -13.46 31.14 -40.66
C SER A 426 -12.05 30.63 -40.36
N VAL A 427 -11.07 31.51 -40.15
CA VAL A 427 -9.75 31.14 -39.58
C VAL A 427 -9.88 30.57 -38.15
N ARG A 428 -10.68 31.17 -37.27
CA ARG A 428 -10.92 30.65 -35.91
C ARG A 428 -11.72 29.34 -35.90
N GLU A 429 -12.58 29.15 -36.90
CA GLU A 429 -13.37 27.93 -37.11
C GLU A 429 -12.57 26.81 -37.82
N GLY A 430 -11.35 27.09 -38.30
CA GLY A 430 -10.50 26.13 -39.01
C GLY A 430 -10.81 25.94 -40.49
N ASP A 431 -11.77 26.69 -41.07
CA ASP A 431 -12.05 26.68 -42.51
C ASP A 431 -11.07 27.61 -43.26
N TRP A 432 -9.83 27.13 -43.36
CA TRP A 432 -8.75 27.76 -44.12
C TRP A 432 -9.10 27.92 -45.60
N SER A 433 -9.84 26.97 -46.17
CA SER A 433 -10.23 26.96 -47.58
C SER A 433 -11.11 28.15 -47.90
N GLU A 434 -12.19 28.34 -47.15
CA GLU A 434 -13.11 29.46 -47.33
C GLU A 434 -12.49 30.80 -46.92
N ALA A 435 -11.63 30.82 -45.90
CA ALA A 435 -10.85 32.00 -45.56
C ALA A 435 -9.96 32.44 -46.74
N SER A 436 -9.25 31.51 -47.40
CA SER A 436 -8.46 31.85 -48.59
C SER A 436 -9.32 32.23 -49.79
N ARG A 437 -10.46 31.57 -50.05
CA ARG A 437 -11.36 31.94 -51.17
C ARG A 437 -11.86 33.38 -51.06
N ARG A 438 -12.16 33.84 -49.85
CA ARG A 438 -12.63 35.20 -49.57
C ARG A 438 -11.55 36.28 -49.73
N VAL A 439 -10.28 35.97 -49.39
CA VAL A 439 -9.15 36.88 -49.64
C VAL A 439 -8.76 36.89 -51.12
N GLU A 440 -8.77 35.72 -51.77
CA GLU A 440 -8.56 35.56 -53.22
C GLU A 440 -9.58 36.37 -54.04
N PHE A 441 -10.87 36.29 -53.69
CA PHE A 441 -11.92 37.13 -54.28
C PHE A 441 -11.63 38.64 -54.19
N ALA A 442 -10.99 39.11 -53.11
CA ALA A 442 -10.59 40.50 -52.98
C ALA A 442 -9.31 40.83 -53.79
N GLU A 443 -8.34 39.91 -53.88
CA GLU A 443 -7.16 40.04 -54.76
C GLU A 443 -7.59 40.13 -56.23
N ASP A 444 -8.54 39.29 -56.66
CA ASP A 444 -9.08 39.22 -58.02
C ASP A 444 -9.86 40.48 -58.43
N LEU A 445 -10.57 41.13 -57.50
CA LEU A 445 -11.24 42.41 -57.75
C LEU A 445 -10.23 43.55 -57.90
N SER A 446 -9.27 43.65 -56.97
CA SER A 446 -8.11 44.53 -57.10
C SER A 446 -7.08 44.24 -56.00
N PRO A 447 -5.77 44.08 -56.33
CA PRO A 447 -4.69 43.93 -55.35
C PRO A 447 -4.63 45.01 -54.26
N HIS A 448 -5.22 46.19 -54.50
CA HIS A 448 -5.28 47.31 -53.55
C HIS A 448 -6.40 47.20 -52.50
N LEU A 449 -7.36 46.27 -52.67
CA LEU A 449 -8.44 46.02 -51.70
C LEU A 449 -7.98 45.14 -50.52
N LEU A 450 -6.78 44.55 -50.59
CA LEU A 450 -6.24 43.73 -49.51
C LEU A 450 -5.71 44.62 -48.37
N SER A 451 -6.54 44.81 -47.35
CA SER A 451 -6.14 45.42 -46.07
C SER A 451 -4.98 44.65 -45.41
N ARG A 452 -4.29 45.29 -44.46
CA ARG A 452 -3.26 44.64 -43.62
C ARG A 452 -3.80 43.37 -42.92
N GLY A 453 -5.06 43.41 -42.46
CA GLY A 453 -5.71 42.27 -41.82
C GLY A 453 -6.07 41.16 -42.82
N LEU A 454 -6.67 41.47 -43.97
CA LEU A 454 -6.94 40.50 -45.03
C LEU A 454 -5.65 39.83 -45.54
N LEU A 455 -4.54 40.57 -45.66
CA LEU A 455 -3.23 40.01 -45.97
C LEU A 455 -2.73 39.05 -44.86
N ASN A 456 -2.86 39.42 -43.59
CA ASN A 456 -2.42 38.59 -42.45
C ASN A 456 -3.25 37.29 -42.32
N TRP A 457 -4.58 37.39 -42.37
CA TRP A 457 -5.45 36.22 -42.34
C TRP A 457 -5.29 35.36 -43.61
N GLY A 458 -5.14 35.98 -44.77
CA GLY A 458 -4.86 35.30 -46.04
C GLY A 458 -3.52 34.56 -46.04
N LEU A 459 -2.47 35.16 -45.46
CA LEU A 459 -1.17 34.52 -45.28
C LEU A 459 -1.28 33.27 -44.40
N ARG A 460 -1.94 33.39 -43.24
CA ARG A 460 -2.19 32.25 -42.32
C ARG A 460 -2.95 31.11 -43.02
N ALA A 461 -4.03 31.44 -43.74
CA ALA A 461 -4.81 30.47 -44.49
C ALA A 461 -4.02 29.82 -45.65
N ALA A 462 -3.19 30.58 -46.36
CA ALA A 462 -2.35 30.08 -47.45
C ALA A 462 -1.23 29.16 -46.94
N LEU A 463 -0.57 29.48 -45.81
CA LEU A 463 0.43 28.62 -45.18
C LEU A 463 -0.17 27.29 -44.73
N GLN A 464 -1.32 27.31 -44.03
CA GLN A 464 -1.98 26.09 -43.55
C GLN A 464 -2.43 25.16 -44.69
N GLN A 465 -2.84 25.70 -45.84
CA GLN A 465 -3.14 24.90 -47.04
C GLN A 465 -1.89 24.46 -47.82
N GLY A 466 -0.71 25.02 -47.55
CA GLY A 466 0.51 24.78 -48.34
C GLY A 466 0.54 25.50 -49.69
N LEU A 467 -0.20 26.61 -49.82
CA LEU A 467 -0.24 27.44 -51.03
C LEU A 467 0.96 28.39 -51.08
N TRP A 468 2.18 27.84 -51.10
CA TRP A 468 3.44 28.57 -50.88
C TRP A 468 3.62 29.83 -51.75
N ALA A 469 3.28 29.76 -53.04
CA ALA A 469 3.37 30.89 -53.97
C ALA A 469 2.32 32.00 -53.71
N ARG A 470 1.23 31.71 -52.99
CA ARG A 470 0.24 32.70 -52.51
C ARG A 470 0.68 33.28 -51.17
N ALA A 471 1.11 32.42 -50.24
CA ALA A 471 1.69 32.82 -48.96
C ALA A 471 2.86 33.80 -49.17
N GLY A 472 3.80 33.49 -50.06
CA GLY A 472 4.92 34.36 -50.40
C GLY A 472 4.51 35.75 -50.92
N ARG A 473 3.46 35.86 -51.75
CA ARG A 473 2.95 37.18 -52.21
C ARG A 473 2.36 38.01 -51.07
N TYR A 474 1.53 37.39 -50.23
CA TYR A 474 0.91 38.09 -49.10
C TYR A 474 1.95 38.48 -48.05
N ALA A 475 2.92 37.59 -47.78
CA ALA A 475 4.06 37.85 -46.90
C ALA A 475 4.95 38.98 -47.42
N GLN A 476 5.25 39.02 -48.72
CA GLN A 476 6.01 40.13 -49.33
C GLN A 476 5.29 41.46 -49.15
N ARG A 477 3.99 41.56 -49.49
CA ARG A 477 3.24 42.82 -49.30
C ARG A 477 3.19 43.27 -47.84
N LEU A 478 3.08 42.33 -46.89
CA LEU A 478 3.16 42.63 -45.46
C LEU A 478 4.56 43.13 -45.06
N TYR A 479 5.61 42.50 -45.58
CA TYR A 479 7.01 42.88 -45.33
C TYR A 479 7.33 44.28 -45.89
N ASP A 480 6.86 44.59 -47.10
CA ASP A 480 6.98 45.91 -47.74
C ASP A 480 6.23 47.00 -46.95
N LEU A 481 5.13 46.64 -46.27
CA LEU A 481 4.40 47.50 -45.33
C LEU A 481 5.05 47.60 -43.93
N GLY A 482 6.18 46.91 -43.71
CA GLY A 482 6.94 46.89 -42.46
C GLY A 482 6.49 45.85 -41.42
N GLU A 483 5.46 45.06 -41.70
CA GLU A 483 4.84 44.14 -40.74
C GLU A 483 5.74 42.91 -40.45
N ALA A 484 5.98 42.62 -39.16
CA ALA A 484 6.83 41.50 -38.74
C ALA A 484 6.32 40.13 -39.22
N TYR A 485 5.00 39.93 -39.26
CA TYR A 485 4.38 38.73 -39.81
C TYR A 485 4.66 38.53 -41.31
N GLY A 486 5.01 39.60 -42.05
CA GLY A 486 5.49 39.48 -43.43
C GLY A 486 6.86 38.82 -43.51
N ALA A 487 7.79 39.23 -42.65
CA ALA A 487 9.12 38.60 -42.57
C ALA A 487 9.01 37.11 -42.18
N LEU A 488 8.24 36.80 -41.14
CA LEU A 488 7.97 35.40 -40.75
C LEU A 488 7.29 34.62 -41.88
N GLY A 489 6.31 35.22 -42.56
CA GLY A 489 5.60 34.59 -43.68
C GLY A 489 6.51 34.24 -44.85
N LEU A 490 7.50 35.08 -45.17
CA LEU A 490 8.50 34.82 -46.20
C LEU A 490 9.40 33.64 -45.79
N ALA A 491 9.83 33.57 -44.52
CA ALA A 491 10.59 32.44 -44.01
C ALA A 491 9.80 31.12 -44.09
N LEU A 492 8.59 31.08 -43.52
CA LEU A 492 7.76 29.85 -43.50
C LEU A 492 7.38 29.38 -44.92
N ALA A 493 7.10 30.31 -45.85
CA ALA A 493 6.81 29.99 -47.25
C ALA A 493 8.05 29.50 -48.02
N GLY A 494 9.24 30.04 -47.75
CA GLY A 494 10.51 29.56 -48.31
C GLY A 494 10.85 28.15 -47.83
N LEU A 495 10.72 27.91 -46.52
CA LEU A 495 10.89 26.59 -45.89
C LEU A 495 9.80 25.58 -46.26
N LYS A 496 8.66 26.03 -46.82
CA LYS A 496 7.47 25.23 -47.15
C LYS A 496 6.89 24.50 -45.94
N VAL A 497 6.88 25.16 -44.77
CA VAL A 497 6.27 24.67 -43.53
C VAL A 497 4.95 25.40 -43.26
N ARG A 498 3.96 24.67 -42.74
CA ARG A 498 2.64 25.22 -42.41
C ARG A 498 2.63 26.05 -41.13
N GLY A 499 3.56 25.75 -40.23
CA GLY A 499 3.65 26.27 -38.87
C GLY A 499 4.94 25.78 -38.17
N PRO A 500 5.15 26.20 -36.91
CA PRO A 500 6.33 25.85 -36.11
C PRO A 500 6.58 24.35 -35.93
N GLU A 501 5.53 23.54 -35.93
CA GLU A 501 5.56 22.10 -35.61
C GLU A 501 6.42 21.30 -36.62
N ALA A 502 6.44 21.75 -37.88
CA ALA A 502 7.22 21.13 -38.95
C ALA A 502 8.69 21.57 -38.99
N LEU A 503 9.11 22.57 -38.20
CA LEU A 503 10.48 23.13 -38.24
C LEU A 503 11.54 22.08 -37.89
N ASP A 504 11.23 21.15 -36.97
CA ASP A 504 12.18 20.12 -36.53
C ASP A 504 12.69 19.26 -37.71
N GLN A 505 11.89 19.09 -38.77
CA GLN A 505 12.22 18.27 -39.94
C GLN A 505 12.95 19.04 -41.06
N VAL A 506 13.12 20.36 -40.94
CA VAL A 506 13.72 21.21 -41.97
C VAL A 506 15.26 21.06 -42.00
N PRO A 507 15.91 20.92 -43.17
CA PRO A 507 17.38 20.92 -43.28
C PRO A 507 18.04 22.22 -42.80
N LEU A 508 19.30 22.12 -42.33
CA LEU A 508 20.06 23.28 -41.84
C LEU A 508 20.32 24.32 -42.94
N GLU A 509 20.52 23.85 -44.16
CA GLU A 509 20.78 24.67 -45.35
C GLU A 509 19.58 25.57 -45.65
N ALA A 510 18.36 25.00 -45.64
CA ALA A 510 17.13 25.75 -45.85
C ALA A 510 16.86 26.77 -44.72
N LEU A 511 17.16 26.42 -43.47
CA LEU A 511 17.06 27.36 -42.33
C LEU A 511 18.01 28.56 -42.51
N LYS A 512 19.22 28.35 -43.08
CA LYS A 512 20.17 29.43 -43.39
C LYS A 512 19.69 30.33 -44.54
N GLU A 513 19.07 29.76 -45.58
CA GLU A 513 18.52 30.55 -46.70
C GLU A 513 17.47 31.57 -46.25
N VAL A 514 16.69 31.27 -45.21
CA VAL A 514 15.68 32.18 -44.65
C VAL A 514 16.13 32.98 -43.41
N GLU A 515 17.40 32.83 -42.99
CA GLU A 515 17.95 33.52 -41.82
C GLU A 515 17.71 35.05 -41.80
N PRO A 516 17.86 35.79 -42.92
CA PRO A 516 17.61 37.24 -42.91
C PRO A 516 16.17 37.57 -42.50
N TYR A 517 15.19 36.83 -43.04
CA TYR A 517 13.76 37.03 -42.74
C TYR A 517 13.40 36.63 -41.30
N LEU A 518 14.02 35.58 -40.76
CA LEU A 518 13.85 35.20 -39.35
C LEU A 518 14.44 36.26 -38.41
N THR A 519 15.61 36.80 -38.75
CA THR A 519 16.27 37.87 -37.99
C THR A 519 15.43 39.15 -38.00
N ASP A 520 14.89 39.52 -39.16
CA ASP A 520 13.98 40.66 -39.32
C ASP A 520 12.66 40.50 -38.54
N ALA A 521 12.08 39.29 -38.55
CA ALA A 521 10.85 38.98 -37.81
C ALA A 521 11.06 39.11 -36.29
N VAL A 522 12.17 38.57 -35.78
CA VAL A 522 12.57 38.73 -34.37
C VAL A 522 12.81 40.20 -34.05
N ALA A 523 13.57 40.93 -34.87
CA ALA A 523 13.90 42.33 -34.61
C ALA A 523 12.68 43.29 -34.64
N LYS A 524 11.63 42.95 -35.39
CA LYS A 524 10.43 43.79 -35.56
C LYS A 524 9.33 43.55 -34.52
N ALA A 525 9.13 42.31 -34.06
CA ALA A 525 8.06 41.98 -33.11
C ALA A 525 8.31 40.78 -32.18
N GLU A 526 9.51 40.20 -32.20
CA GLU A 526 9.92 39.11 -31.28
C GLU A 526 8.97 37.89 -31.28
N ASP A 527 8.38 37.58 -32.44
CA ASP A 527 7.40 36.49 -32.60
C ASP A 527 7.95 35.12 -32.15
N ALA A 528 7.15 34.36 -31.41
CA ALA A 528 7.54 33.09 -30.80
C ALA A 528 8.00 32.02 -31.82
N THR A 529 7.38 31.96 -33.00
CA THR A 529 7.79 31.05 -34.09
C THR A 529 9.09 31.52 -34.73
N ALA A 530 9.27 32.84 -34.91
CA ALA A 530 10.53 33.39 -35.40
C ALA A 530 11.69 33.14 -34.43
N LEU A 531 11.46 33.33 -33.12
CA LEU A 531 12.41 33.01 -32.05
C LEU A 531 12.75 31.51 -32.01
N LEU A 532 11.76 30.63 -32.16
CA LEU A 532 11.97 29.17 -32.21
C LEU A 532 12.80 28.76 -33.44
N ALA A 533 12.44 29.22 -34.64
CA ALA A 533 13.15 28.89 -35.88
C ALA A 533 14.60 29.43 -35.86
N LEU A 534 14.81 30.67 -35.43
CA LEU A 534 16.15 31.26 -35.32
C LEU A 534 16.96 30.59 -34.20
N GLY A 535 16.34 30.26 -33.07
CA GLY A 535 16.97 29.53 -31.97
C GLY A 535 17.40 28.11 -32.37
N MET A 536 16.55 27.40 -33.12
CA MET A 536 16.86 26.10 -33.71
C MET A 536 18.03 26.17 -34.71
N LEU A 537 18.04 27.18 -35.59
CA LEU A 537 19.16 27.45 -36.48
C LEU A 537 20.45 27.65 -35.68
N ARG A 538 20.47 28.57 -34.71
CA ARG A 538 21.66 28.83 -33.87
C ARG A 538 22.09 27.60 -33.08
N HIS A 539 21.17 26.74 -32.62
CA HIS A 539 21.51 25.48 -31.96
C HIS A 539 22.26 24.55 -32.92
N ARG A 540 21.73 24.35 -34.13
CA ARG A 540 22.31 23.48 -35.17
C ARG A 540 23.60 24.03 -35.78
N GLU A 541 23.84 25.35 -35.69
CA GLU A 541 25.13 25.99 -35.99
C GLU A 541 26.19 25.83 -34.88
N GLY A 542 25.86 25.22 -33.72
CA GLY A 542 26.75 25.17 -32.56
C GLY A 542 26.84 26.48 -31.77
N ARG A 543 26.05 27.50 -32.13
CA ARG A 543 26.01 28.83 -31.49
C ARG A 543 25.08 28.81 -30.26
N HIS A 544 25.32 27.85 -29.36
CA HIS A 544 24.40 27.50 -28.27
C HIS A 544 24.10 28.67 -27.32
N ALA A 545 25.04 29.62 -27.11
CA ALA A 545 24.84 30.81 -26.28
C ALA A 545 23.96 31.91 -26.94
N GLU A 546 23.73 31.84 -28.26
CA GLU A 546 22.70 32.61 -28.96
C GLU A 546 21.38 31.83 -28.97
N ALA A 547 21.45 30.52 -29.25
CA ALA A 547 20.30 29.63 -29.22
C ALA A 547 19.55 29.70 -27.88
N LEU A 548 20.26 29.59 -26.75
CA LEU A 548 19.70 29.69 -25.40
C LEU A 548 18.86 30.97 -25.23
N ARG A 549 19.41 32.14 -25.59
CA ARG A 549 18.72 33.44 -25.41
C ARG A 549 17.48 33.60 -26.30
N LEU A 550 17.44 32.92 -27.46
CA LEU A 550 16.27 32.90 -28.34
C LEU A 550 15.23 31.90 -27.84
N LEU A 551 15.67 30.68 -27.47
CA LEU A 551 14.82 29.58 -27.03
C LEU A 551 14.18 29.82 -25.65
N GLU A 552 14.87 30.48 -24.72
CA GLU A 552 14.27 30.89 -23.42
C GLU A 552 13.13 31.90 -23.57
N ARG A 553 13.09 32.63 -24.68
CA ARG A 553 12.01 33.57 -25.01
C ARG A 553 10.92 32.87 -25.82
N ALA A 554 11.30 32.10 -26.83
CA ALA A 554 10.39 31.23 -27.58
C ALA A 554 9.56 30.34 -26.64
N ALA A 555 10.17 29.72 -25.62
CA ALA A 555 9.51 28.82 -24.68
C ALA A 555 8.57 29.51 -23.67
N ARG A 556 8.60 30.86 -23.57
CA ARG A 556 7.65 31.65 -22.76
C ARG A 556 6.47 32.15 -23.57
N GLU A 557 6.73 32.59 -24.81
CA GLU A 557 5.70 33.17 -25.69
C GLU A 557 4.98 32.13 -26.57
N SER A 558 5.58 30.95 -26.79
CA SER A 558 4.96 29.83 -27.51
C SER A 558 3.86 29.15 -26.69
N ARG A 559 3.03 28.38 -27.38
CA ARG A 559 2.05 27.46 -26.78
C ARG A 559 2.20 26.07 -27.39
N ASP A 560 1.55 25.10 -26.75
CA ASP A 560 1.37 23.74 -27.28
C ASP A 560 2.70 23.11 -27.73
N GLU A 561 2.72 22.26 -28.76
CA GLU A 561 3.93 21.53 -29.18
C GLU A 561 5.13 22.45 -29.50
N SER A 562 4.88 23.70 -29.91
CA SER A 562 5.93 24.70 -30.15
C SER A 562 6.71 25.06 -28.89
N ALA A 563 6.02 25.21 -27.76
CA ALA A 563 6.66 25.38 -26.45
C ALA A 563 7.45 24.11 -26.08
N GLY A 564 6.92 22.93 -26.42
CA GLY A 564 7.59 21.64 -26.24
C GLY A 564 8.94 21.54 -26.97
N SER A 565 8.98 21.84 -28.27
CA SER A 565 10.23 21.88 -29.05
C SER A 565 11.17 23.00 -28.58
N ALA A 566 10.64 24.16 -28.17
CA ALA A 566 11.45 25.24 -27.61
C ALA A 566 12.17 24.81 -26.31
N TYR A 567 11.47 24.20 -25.35
CA TYR A 567 12.06 23.67 -24.13
C TYR A 567 13.01 22.49 -24.38
N HIS A 568 12.71 21.61 -25.35
CA HIS A 568 13.61 20.50 -25.72
C HIS A 568 14.94 21.02 -26.28
N LEU A 569 14.91 21.94 -27.25
CA LEU A 569 16.12 22.56 -27.80
C LEU A 569 16.85 23.43 -26.78
N LEU A 570 16.15 24.02 -25.82
CA LEU A 570 16.74 24.75 -24.71
C LEU A 570 17.52 23.81 -23.78
N ALA A 571 16.94 22.66 -23.40
CA ALA A 571 17.62 21.64 -22.61
C ALA A 571 18.89 21.13 -23.31
N LEU A 572 18.82 20.83 -24.61
CA LEU A 572 19.98 20.43 -25.41
C LEU A 572 21.04 21.54 -25.51
N SER A 573 20.62 22.81 -25.66
CA SER A 573 21.55 23.96 -25.68
C SER A 573 22.24 24.18 -24.34
N LYS A 574 21.52 24.02 -23.23
CA LYS A 574 22.07 24.07 -21.86
C LYS A 574 23.04 22.93 -21.59
N ARG A 575 22.71 21.70 -22.02
CA ARG A 575 23.60 20.53 -21.94
C ARG A 575 24.91 20.78 -22.72
N ALA A 576 24.82 21.30 -23.95
CA ALA A 576 25.99 21.64 -24.76
C ALA A 576 26.85 22.79 -24.19
N LEU A 577 26.26 23.66 -23.36
CA LEU A 577 26.95 24.73 -22.63
C LEU A 577 27.46 24.30 -21.24
N ASN A 578 27.28 23.04 -20.84
CA ASN A 578 27.64 22.51 -19.51
C ASN A 578 26.92 23.20 -18.33
N TYR A 579 25.65 23.56 -18.51
CA TYR A 579 24.75 23.93 -17.40
C TYR A 579 24.51 22.71 -16.49
N SER A 580 23.95 22.96 -15.30
CA SER A 580 23.73 21.87 -14.34
C SER A 580 22.66 20.89 -14.84
N THR A 581 22.87 19.59 -14.60
CA THR A 581 21.93 18.54 -15.00
C THR A 581 20.50 18.76 -14.49
N PRO A 582 20.25 19.26 -13.25
CA PRO A 582 18.90 19.57 -12.79
C PRO A 582 18.19 20.64 -13.63
N GLU A 583 18.89 21.66 -14.14
CA GLU A 583 18.32 22.67 -15.04
C GLU A 583 17.94 22.06 -16.39
N VAL A 584 18.83 21.23 -16.96
CA VAL A 584 18.61 20.51 -18.23
C VAL A 584 17.42 19.56 -18.13
N LEU A 585 17.33 18.78 -17.06
CA LEU A 585 16.22 17.88 -16.77
C LEU A 585 14.92 18.65 -16.50
N GLY A 586 15.00 19.80 -15.83
CA GLY A 586 13.87 20.71 -15.63
C GLY A 586 13.30 21.27 -16.94
N ASP A 587 14.14 21.59 -17.92
CA ASP A 587 13.70 21.96 -19.27
C ASP A 587 13.17 20.76 -20.07
N HIS A 588 13.75 19.56 -19.96
CA HIS A 588 13.14 18.34 -20.54
C HIS A 588 11.76 18.00 -19.93
N LYS A 589 11.56 18.22 -18.62
CA LYS A 589 10.25 18.07 -17.96
C LYS A 589 9.23 19.07 -18.51
N ARG A 590 9.63 20.35 -18.68
CA ARG A 590 8.78 21.38 -19.30
C ARG A 590 8.46 21.05 -20.77
N ALA A 591 9.42 20.52 -21.52
CA ALA A 591 9.20 20.06 -22.88
C ALA A 591 8.17 18.91 -22.94
N HIS A 592 8.30 17.91 -22.07
CA HIS A 592 7.39 16.75 -22.03
C HIS A 592 5.94 17.14 -21.71
N ALA A 593 5.72 18.20 -20.92
CA ALA A 593 4.38 18.71 -20.62
C ALA A 593 3.64 19.31 -21.85
N HIS A 594 4.36 19.58 -22.93
CA HIS A 594 3.84 20.20 -24.16
C HIS A 594 4.03 19.34 -25.43
N LYS A 595 5.02 18.44 -25.43
CA LYS A 595 5.34 17.51 -26.52
C LYS A 595 5.64 16.13 -25.94
N ALA A 596 4.85 15.13 -26.31
CA ALA A 596 5.04 13.78 -25.80
C ALA A 596 6.45 13.25 -26.13
N TYR A 597 7.10 12.61 -25.16
CA TYR A 597 8.38 11.92 -25.32
C TYR A 597 8.10 10.41 -25.35
N THR A 598 8.96 9.64 -26.00
CA THR A 598 8.87 8.16 -25.99
C THR A 598 9.24 7.59 -24.62
N VAL A 599 8.77 6.36 -24.34
CA VAL A 599 9.10 5.63 -23.10
C VAL A 599 10.61 5.46 -22.94
N SER A 600 11.34 5.19 -24.03
CA SER A 600 12.81 5.07 -24.01
C SER A 600 13.52 6.38 -23.67
N GLU A 601 13.05 7.53 -24.16
CA GLU A 601 13.59 8.84 -23.80
C GLU A 601 13.31 9.18 -22.32
N LEU A 602 12.08 8.96 -21.86
CA LEU A 602 11.69 9.17 -20.46
C LEU A 602 12.49 8.27 -19.50
N TYR A 603 12.73 7.02 -19.89
CA TYR A 603 13.55 6.08 -19.12
C TYR A 603 15.01 6.50 -19.06
N ALA A 604 15.59 6.96 -20.17
CA ALA A 604 16.95 7.53 -20.19
C ALA A 604 17.06 8.77 -19.29
N LEU A 605 16.06 9.66 -19.30
CA LEU A 605 15.99 10.84 -18.42
C LEU A 605 15.82 10.46 -16.94
N ALA A 606 15.06 9.42 -16.61
CA ALA A 606 14.95 8.90 -15.25
C ALA A 606 16.30 8.35 -14.74
N GLN A 607 17.04 7.63 -15.58
CA GLN A 607 18.39 7.17 -15.26
C GLN A 607 19.39 8.32 -15.13
N GLU A 608 19.34 9.33 -15.99
CA GLU A 608 20.19 10.54 -15.91
C GLU A 608 19.91 11.32 -14.63
N ALA A 609 18.64 11.50 -14.27
CA ALA A 609 18.23 12.17 -13.04
C ALA A 609 18.73 11.45 -11.77
N LEU A 610 18.60 10.12 -11.69
CA LEU A 610 19.16 9.38 -10.55
C LEU A 610 20.70 9.49 -10.51
N LYS A 611 21.39 9.38 -11.64
CA LYS A 611 22.86 9.55 -11.74
C LYS A 611 23.32 10.95 -11.36
N ALA A 612 22.48 11.97 -11.55
CA ALA A 612 22.72 13.35 -11.15
C ALA A 612 22.42 13.65 -9.67
N GLY A 613 21.83 12.70 -8.92
CA GLY A 613 21.41 12.91 -7.54
C GLY A 613 20.04 13.59 -7.39
N GLU A 614 19.19 13.55 -8.42
CA GLU A 614 17.86 14.18 -8.46
C GLU A 614 16.72 13.12 -8.39
N PRO A 615 16.48 12.48 -7.23
CA PRO A 615 15.51 11.38 -7.11
C PRO A 615 14.06 11.83 -7.32
N VAL A 616 13.74 13.12 -7.14
CA VAL A 616 12.40 13.65 -7.39
C VAL A 616 12.10 13.67 -8.89
N LEU A 617 12.98 14.27 -9.69
CA LEU A 617 12.86 14.28 -11.15
C LEU A 617 12.91 12.85 -11.72
N ALA A 618 13.76 11.99 -11.15
CA ALA A 618 13.86 10.59 -11.56
C ALA A 618 12.55 9.82 -11.35
N ARG A 619 11.88 9.98 -10.20
CA ARG A 619 10.54 9.43 -9.94
C ARG A 619 9.48 9.99 -10.88
N GLU A 620 9.51 11.30 -11.17
CA GLU A 620 8.54 11.91 -12.10
C GLU A 620 8.66 11.37 -13.53
N PHE A 621 9.89 11.21 -14.04
CA PHE A 621 10.12 10.58 -15.35
C PHE A 621 9.73 9.08 -15.33
N LEU A 622 10.07 8.35 -14.27
CA LEU A 622 9.67 6.94 -14.10
C LEU A 622 8.15 6.75 -14.02
N GLY A 623 7.42 7.70 -13.43
CA GLY A 623 5.96 7.74 -13.49
C GLY A 623 5.44 7.81 -14.92
N ARG A 624 6.02 8.68 -15.75
CA ARG A 624 5.63 8.79 -17.18
C ARG A 624 6.07 7.58 -18.02
N VAL A 625 7.14 6.90 -17.63
CA VAL A 625 7.52 5.58 -18.19
C VAL A 625 6.44 4.54 -17.90
N ARG A 626 5.89 4.49 -16.68
CA ARG A 626 4.77 3.61 -16.31
C ARG A 626 3.49 3.95 -17.06
N ASP A 627 3.14 5.24 -17.17
CA ASP A 627 1.96 5.71 -17.94
C ASP A 627 2.02 5.25 -19.42
N GLY A 628 3.23 5.14 -19.99
CA GLY A 628 3.47 4.68 -21.36
C GLY A 628 3.60 3.16 -21.55
N GLY A 629 3.57 2.37 -20.46
CA GLY A 629 3.68 0.91 -20.47
C GLY A 629 5.11 0.38 -20.29
N LEU A 630 5.31 -0.47 -19.28
CA LEU A 630 6.62 -1.04 -18.94
C LEU A 630 7.08 -2.16 -19.88
N ASP A 631 6.15 -2.83 -20.58
CA ASP A 631 6.43 -3.98 -21.46
C ASP A 631 7.43 -3.63 -22.59
N LEU A 632 7.56 -2.34 -22.94
CA LEU A 632 8.56 -1.81 -23.88
C LEU A 632 10.00 -1.86 -23.35
N LEU A 633 10.20 -2.19 -22.07
CA LEU A 633 11.48 -2.28 -21.38
C LEU A 633 11.83 -3.70 -20.90
N ASP A 634 11.10 -4.74 -21.34
CA ASP A 634 11.34 -6.14 -20.96
C ASP A 634 12.79 -6.62 -21.23
N THR A 635 13.48 -6.03 -22.21
CA THR A 635 14.89 -6.32 -22.53
C THR A 635 15.91 -5.58 -21.64
N GLN A 636 15.42 -4.72 -20.73
CA GLN A 636 16.21 -3.91 -19.78
C GLN A 636 15.64 -4.03 -18.34
N ILE A 637 15.00 -5.16 -18.06
CA ILE A 637 14.31 -5.45 -16.78
C ILE A 637 15.26 -5.32 -15.59
N ASP A 638 16.52 -5.69 -15.76
CA ASP A 638 17.56 -5.67 -14.73
C ASP A 638 17.91 -4.24 -14.29
N GLU A 639 18.11 -3.32 -15.24
CA GLU A 639 18.30 -1.89 -14.94
C GLU A 639 17.01 -1.23 -14.41
N LEU A 640 15.84 -1.63 -14.91
CA LEU A 640 14.55 -1.09 -14.49
C LEU A 640 14.28 -1.45 -13.03
N LEU A 641 14.50 -2.69 -12.64
CA LEU A 641 14.32 -3.15 -11.26
C LEU A 641 15.28 -2.46 -10.30
N ARG A 642 16.54 -2.24 -10.68
CA ARG A 642 17.51 -1.48 -9.86
C ARG A 642 17.11 -0.01 -9.73
N LEU A 643 16.58 0.61 -10.80
CA LEU A 643 16.07 1.97 -10.79
C LEU A 643 14.86 2.12 -9.85
N VAL A 644 13.89 1.20 -9.94
CA VAL A 644 12.68 1.19 -9.10
C VAL A 644 13.03 0.87 -7.65
N GLU A 645 13.89 -0.12 -7.38
CA GLU A 645 14.33 -0.46 -6.02
C GLU A 645 15.03 0.73 -5.34
N THR A 646 15.84 1.48 -6.09
CA THR A 646 16.54 2.68 -5.58
C THR A 646 15.60 3.87 -5.37
N LEU A 647 14.63 4.09 -6.27
CA LEU A 647 13.77 5.27 -6.23
C LEU A 647 12.52 5.08 -5.36
N GLU A 648 11.87 3.93 -5.41
CA GLU A 648 10.56 3.67 -4.80
C GLU A 648 10.59 2.58 -3.73
N GLY A 649 11.59 1.70 -3.78
CA GLY A 649 11.83 0.66 -2.79
C GLY A 649 11.54 -0.76 -3.29
N PRO A 650 11.86 -1.77 -2.48
CA PRO A 650 11.86 -3.17 -2.89
C PRO A 650 10.47 -3.72 -3.25
N TRP A 651 9.39 -3.18 -2.67
CA TRP A 651 8.01 -3.61 -2.96
C TRP A 651 7.59 -3.31 -4.41
N GLU A 652 7.88 -2.11 -4.92
CA GLU A 652 7.51 -1.74 -6.29
C GLU A 652 8.38 -2.46 -7.33
N ALA A 653 9.67 -2.69 -7.04
CA ALA A 653 10.52 -3.53 -7.87
C ALA A 653 10.00 -4.99 -7.88
N PHE A 654 9.63 -5.53 -6.72
CA PHE A 654 9.06 -6.88 -6.61
C PHE A 654 7.77 -7.03 -7.41
N ARG A 655 6.86 -6.06 -7.36
CA ARG A 655 5.60 -6.09 -8.14
C ARG A 655 5.83 -6.12 -9.64
N ILE A 656 6.81 -5.37 -10.14
CA ILE A 656 7.21 -5.39 -11.56
C ILE A 656 7.80 -6.77 -11.91
N LEU A 657 8.70 -7.29 -11.08
CA LEU A 657 9.35 -8.58 -11.32
C LEU A 657 8.36 -9.75 -11.28
N VAL A 658 7.46 -9.82 -10.30
CA VAL A 658 6.42 -10.87 -10.23
C VAL A 658 5.47 -10.78 -11.42
N GLY A 659 5.00 -9.58 -11.79
CA GLY A 659 4.15 -9.37 -12.97
C GLY A 659 4.81 -9.67 -14.32
N TRP A 660 6.14 -9.84 -14.35
CA TRP A 660 6.92 -10.35 -15.49
C TRP A 660 7.12 -11.87 -15.41
N LEU A 661 7.41 -12.40 -14.21
CA LEU A 661 7.54 -13.84 -13.95
C LEU A 661 6.23 -14.59 -14.24
N GLU A 662 5.07 -14.03 -13.89
CA GLU A 662 3.74 -14.61 -14.19
C GLU A 662 3.47 -14.82 -15.69
N ARG A 663 4.17 -14.06 -16.57
CA ARG A 663 4.06 -14.18 -18.03
C ARG A 663 5.10 -15.15 -18.61
N THR A 664 6.04 -15.61 -17.79
CA THR A 664 7.19 -16.41 -18.21
C THR A 664 6.93 -17.89 -17.89
N LEU A 665 6.85 -18.73 -18.93
CA LEU A 665 6.45 -20.15 -18.79
C LEU A 665 7.40 -20.98 -17.91
N ASP A 666 8.70 -20.73 -18.01
CA ASP A 666 9.75 -21.34 -17.17
C ASP A 666 10.57 -20.22 -16.49
N PRO A 667 10.16 -19.74 -15.29
CA PRO A 667 10.85 -18.65 -14.59
C PRO A 667 12.31 -18.98 -14.24
N PRO A 668 13.30 -18.16 -14.66
CA PRO A 668 14.71 -18.41 -14.33
C PRO A 668 14.98 -18.31 -12.83
N LEU A 669 15.84 -19.21 -12.31
CA LEU A 669 16.16 -19.32 -10.88
C LEU A 669 16.73 -18.01 -10.30
N GLU A 670 17.55 -17.29 -11.07
CA GLU A 670 18.17 -16.02 -10.69
C GLU A 670 17.12 -14.92 -10.43
N TYR A 671 16.04 -14.89 -11.22
CA TYR A 671 14.94 -13.93 -11.02
C TYR A 671 14.00 -14.35 -9.89
N LEU A 672 13.82 -15.65 -9.64
CA LEU A 672 13.13 -16.14 -8.43
C LEU A 672 13.93 -15.81 -7.16
N GLU A 673 15.26 -15.91 -7.21
CA GLU A 673 16.14 -15.48 -6.12
C GLU A 673 16.06 -13.95 -5.90
N GLN A 674 16.03 -13.15 -6.96
CA GLN A 674 15.87 -11.71 -6.88
C GLN A 674 14.50 -11.30 -6.30
N ALA A 675 13.42 -11.97 -6.71
CA ALA A 675 12.09 -11.76 -6.14
C ALA A 675 12.06 -12.17 -4.66
N TYR A 676 12.66 -13.30 -4.30
CA TYR A 676 12.83 -13.73 -2.91
C TYR A 676 13.62 -12.69 -2.08
N ARG A 677 14.75 -12.17 -2.59
CA ARG A 677 15.55 -11.12 -1.96
C ARG A 677 14.73 -9.85 -1.67
N LEU A 678 14.00 -9.34 -2.67
CA LEU A 678 13.15 -8.16 -2.51
C LEU A 678 12.05 -8.40 -1.46
N SER A 679 11.44 -9.60 -1.48
CA SER A 679 10.37 -9.99 -0.54
C SER A 679 10.78 -10.02 0.93
N ARG A 680 12.09 -10.09 1.26
CA ARG A 680 12.55 -10.13 2.66
C ARG A 680 12.18 -8.87 3.45
N SER A 681 11.95 -7.75 2.77
CA SER A 681 11.52 -6.49 3.38
C SER A 681 10.03 -6.45 3.80
N PHE A 682 9.23 -7.43 3.36
CA PHE A 682 7.79 -7.58 3.66
C PHE A 682 7.42 -9.07 3.76
N SER A 683 8.26 -9.86 4.44
CA SER A 683 8.19 -11.33 4.49
C SER A 683 6.89 -11.94 5.03
N GLN A 684 6.02 -11.14 5.65
CA GLN A 684 4.70 -11.51 6.16
C GLN A 684 3.58 -11.39 5.10
N SER A 685 3.88 -10.97 3.87
CA SER A 685 2.87 -10.87 2.79
C SER A 685 2.66 -12.21 2.07
N HIS A 686 1.44 -12.44 1.58
CA HIS A 686 1.10 -13.67 0.86
C HIS A 686 1.87 -13.83 -0.46
N GLU A 687 2.25 -12.72 -1.08
CA GLU A 687 3.12 -12.69 -2.26
C GLU A 687 4.56 -13.10 -1.90
N ALA A 688 5.07 -12.66 -0.75
CA ALA A 688 6.39 -13.06 -0.24
C ALA A 688 6.44 -14.56 0.12
N GLU A 689 5.38 -15.08 0.75
CA GLU A 689 5.14 -16.49 1.03
C GLU A 689 5.08 -17.32 -0.28
N THR A 690 4.35 -16.83 -1.28
CA THR A 690 4.19 -17.49 -2.58
C THR A 690 5.50 -17.57 -3.35
N VAL A 691 6.24 -16.46 -3.44
CA VAL A 691 7.56 -16.42 -4.10
C VAL A 691 8.59 -17.26 -3.34
N ARG A 692 8.56 -17.28 -2.00
CA ARG A 692 9.37 -18.19 -1.17
C ARG A 692 9.11 -19.65 -1.54
N ARG A 693 7.85 -20.08 -1.62
CA ARG A 693 7.48 -21.46 -2.03
C ARG A 693 7.91 -21.78 -3.47
N GLN A 694 7.72 -20.85 -4.42
CA GLN A 694 8.16 -21.02 -5.81
C GLN A 694 9.67 -21.16 -5.91
N TYR A 695 10.45 -20.31 -5.23
CA TYR A 695 11.90 -20.36 -5.22
C TYR A 695 12.43 -21.65 -4.56
N LEU A 696 11.86 -22.06 -3.43
CA LEU A 696 12.20 -23.32 -2.76
C LEU A 696 11.89 -24.54 -3.67
N ALA A 697 10.75 -24.54 -4.37
CA ALA A 697 10.41 -25.58 -5.35
C ALA A 697 11.35 -25.58 -6.57
N ALA A 698 11.80 -24.40 -7.04
CA ALA A 698 12.75 -24.26 -8.13
C ALA A 698 14.15 -24.77 -7.74
N LEU A 699 14.65 -24.42 -6.54
CA LEU A 699 15.89 -24.98 -5.98
C LEU A 699 15.86 -26.51 -5.94
N TYR A 700 14.77 -27.10 -5.46
CA TYR A 700 14.59 -28.55 -5.45
C TYR A 700 14.50 -29.16 -6.85
N SER A 701 13.89 -28.47 -7.81
CA SER A 701 13.78 -28.94 -9.21
C SER A 701 15.11 -28.86 -9.96
N ALA A 702 15.95 -27.86 -9.63
CA ALA A 702 17.32 -27.72 -10.07
C ALA A 702 18.31 -28.65 -9.33
N GLY A 703 17.84 -29.49 -8.38
CA GLY A 703 18.68 -30.40 -7.59
C GLY A 703 19.54 -29.71 -6.52
N GLN A 704 19.36 -28.41 -6.27
CA GLN A 704 20.17 -27.61 -5.34
C GLN A 704 19.72 -27.78 -3.88
N ALA A 705 19.70 -29.02 -3.38
CA ALA A 705 19.27 -29.34 -2.02
C ALA A 705 20.04 -28.56 -0.94
N LEU A 706 21.35 -28.37 -1.09
CA LEU A 706 22.17 -27.56 -0.18
C LEU A 706 21.81 -26.06 -0.20
N GLY A 707 21.29 -25.56 -1.33
CA GLY A 707 20.75 -24.20 -1.42
C GLY A 707 19.45 -24.04 -0.64
N ALA A 708 18.58 -25.06 -0.71
CA ALA A 708 17.38 -25.13 0.12
C ALA A 708 17.70 -25.24 1.63
N GLU A 709 18.68 -26.07 2.02
CA GLU A 709 19.14 -26.15 3.42
C GLU A 709 19.66 -24.79 3.91
N GLY A 710 20.52 -24.13 3.11
CA GLY A 710 21.06 -22.81 3.43
C GLY A 710 19.99 -21.72 3.55
N LEU A 711 18.98 -21.71 2.67
CA LEU A 711 17.85 -20.79 2.73
C LEU A 711 17.07 -20.97 4.04
N LEU A 712 16.62 -22.20 4.33
CA LEU A 712 15.79 -22.51 5.50
C LEU A 712 16.54 -22.24 6.81
N LEU A 713 17.84 -22.59 6.89
CA LEU A 713 18.68 -22.25 8.03
C LEU A 713 18.87 -20.73 8.19
N SER A 714 18.93 -19.95 7.10
CA SER A 714 19.04 -18.49 7.16
C SER A 714 17.75 -17.81 7.63
N GLU A 715 16.59 -18.34 7.26
CA GLU A 715 15.29 -17.87 7.74
C GLU A 715 15.10 -18.23 9.23
N LEU A 716 15.46 -19.45 9.62
CA LEU A 716 15.40 -19.91 11.02
C LEU A 716 16.37 -19.15 11.93
N ALA A 717 17.56 -18.76 11.42
CA ALA A 717 18.50 -17.93 12.17
C ALA A 717 17.97 -16.50 12.43
N GLN A 718 17.08 -15.98 11.57
CA GLN A 718 16.40 -14.70 11.76
C GLN A 718 15.16 -14.84 12.65
N THR A 719 14.40 -15.93 12.50
CA THR A 719 13.17 -16.19 13.24
C THR A 719 13.19 -17.62 13.83
N PRO A 720 13.84 -17.85 14.99
CA PRO A 720 14.10 -19.19 15.53
C PRO A 720 12.88 -20.08 15.78
N ASP A 721 11.71 -19.48 15.90
CA ASP A 721 10.46 -20.13 16.28
C ASP A 721 9.39 -20.10 15.16
N ALA A 722 9.77 -19.77 13.91
CA ALA A 722 8.88 -19.80 12.76
C ALA A 722 8.46 -21.24 12.40
N LEU A 723 7.24 -21.63 12.77
CA LEU A 723 6.70 -22.99 12.59
C LEU A 723 6.80 -23.48 11.14
N GLU A 724 6.46 -22.66 10.15
CA GLU A 724 6.58 -23.03 8.72
C GLU A 724 8.02 -23.38 8.32
N VAL A 725 9.00 -22.62 8.79
CA VAL A 725 10.42 -22.84 8.46
C VAL A 725 10.94 -24.10 9.15
N ILE A 726 10.50 -24.38 10.39
CA ILE A 726 10.83 -25.61 11.11
C ILE A 726 10.18 -26.83 10.43
N TYR A 727 8.94 -26.69 9.94
CA TYR A 727 8.22 -27.71 9.18
C TYR A 727 8.92 -28.00 7.83
N ASP A 728 9.20 -26.97 7.04
CA ASP A 728 9.94 -27.09 5.77
C ASP A 728 11.34 -27.72 5.96
N LEU A 729 12.02 -27.38 7.06
CA LEU A 729 13.35 -27.92 7.39
C LEU A 729 13.27 -29.38 7.88
N ALA A 730 12.16 -29.79 8.49
CA ALA A 730 11.90 -31.19 8.79
C ALA A 730 11.61 -32.02 7.52
N GLU A 731 10.73 -31.54 6.62
CA GLU A 731 10.53 -32.16 5.29
C GLU A 731 11.83 -32.18 4.47
N HIS A 732 12.65 -31.12 4.55
CA HIS A 732 13.98 -31.09 3.94
C HIS A 732 14.87 -32.23 4.46
N TYR A 733 14.99 -32.38 5.79
CA TYR A 733 15.82 -33.42 6.38
C TYR A 733 15.32 -34.83 6.13
N GLU A 734 14.00 -35.07 6.03
CA GLU A 734 13.49 -36.34 5.49
C GLU A 734 13.93 -36.57 4.04
N ARG A 735 13.80 -35.54 3.18
CA ARG A 735 14.10 -35.62 1.74
C ARG A 735 15.58 -35.81 1.41
N VAL A 736 16.50 -35.37 2.27
CA VAL A 736 17.95 -35.64 2.14
C VAL A 736 18.44 -36.83 2.96
N GLY A 737 17.56 -37.49 3.71
CA GLY A 737 17.85 -38.72 4.47
C GLY A 737 18.46 -38.52 5.86
N ALA A 738 18.40 -37.32 6.43
CA ALA A 738 18.91 -36.99 7.76
C ALA A 738 17.84 -37.20 8.86
N TYR A 739 17.28 -38.41 8.97
CA TYR A 739 16.06 -38.67 9.76
C TYR A 739 16.18 -38.33 11.26
N SER A 740 17.37 -38.41 11.85
CA SER A 740 17.62 -37.97 13.23
C SER A 740 17.37 -36.46 13.38
N LYS A 741 17.98 -35.63 12.51
CA LYS A 741 17.69 -34.19 12.44
C LYS A 741 16.20 -33.94 12.14
N ALA A 742 15.58 -34.70 11.24
CA ALA A 742 14.16 -34.56 10.91
C ALA A 742 13.28 -34.79 12.14
N ALA A 743 13.53 -35.85 12.91
CA ALA A 743 12.79 -36.15 14.14
C ALA A 743 12.97 -35.08 15.23
N GLU A 744 14.16 -34.47 15.34
CA GLU A 744 14.39 -33.30 16.23
C GLU A 744 13.56 -32.09 15.79
N HIS A 745 13.56 -31.76 14.49
CA HIS A 745 12.86 -30.59 13.96
C HIS A 745 11.33 -30.79 13.99
N TRP A 746 10.84 -31.98 13.66
CA TRP A 746 9.43 -32.34 13.85
C TRP A 746 9.01 -32.29 15.31
N ARG A 747 9.87 -32.70 16.27
CA ARG A 747 9.55 -32.58 17.71
C ARG A 747 9.39 -31.12 18.12
N LYS A 748 10.28 -30.23 17.66
CA LYS A 748 10.12 -28.79 17.87
C LYS A 748 8.85 -28.24 17.20
N ALA A 749 8.55 -28.68 15.98
CA ALA A 749 7.33 -28.28 15.26
C ALA A 749 6.05 -28.72 15.99
N LEU A 750 6.03 -29.92 16.56
CA LEU A 750 4.91 -30.43 17.36
C LEU A 750 4.65 -29.56 18.59
N GLU A 751 5.69 -29.26 19.37
CA GLU A 751 5.54 -28.42 20.56
C GLU A 751 5.10 -26.98 20.20
N MET A 752 5.59 -26.43 19.09
CA MET A 752 5.19 -25.10 18.62
C MET A 752 3.73 -25.08 18.14
N ALA A 753 3.35 -26.01 17.26
CA ALA A 753 1.98 -26.13 16.76
C ALA A 753 0.97 -26.34 17.90
N TYR A 754 1.31 -27.21 18.87
CA TYR A 754 0.40 -27.57 19.95
C TYR A 754 0.31 -26.52 21.07
N TYR A 755 1.44 -25.97 21.54
CA TYR A 755 1.44 -25.09 22.71
C TYR A 755 1.47 -23.59 22.38
N ALA A 756 2.06 -23.18 21.24
CA ALA A 756 2.13 -21.77 20.84
C ALA A 756 0.97 -21.36 19.93
N GLU A 757 0.83 -22.02 18.77
CA GLU A 757 -0.23 -21.73 17.79
C GLU A 757 -1.60 -22.36 18.17
N LYS A 758 -1.57 -23.44 18.95
CA LYS A 758 -2.74 -24.22 19.40
C LYS A 758 -3.52 -24.91 18.27
N ASP A 759 -2.87 -25.15 17.13
CA ASP A 759 -3.44 -25.90 16.02
C ASP A 759 -3.37 -27.41 16.31
N LEU A 760 -4.53 -27.96 16.70
CA LEU A 760 -4.68 -29.39 16.97
C LEU A 760 -4.65 -30.26 15.71
N GLU A 761 -4.99 -29.73 14.53
CA GLU A 761 -4.97 -30.50 13.28
C GLU A 761 -3.53 -30.63 12.75
N LEU A 762 -2.77 -29.53 12.77
CA LEU A 762 -1.34 -29.52 12.44
C LEU A 762 -0.51 -30.28 13.48
N ALA A 763 -0.78 -30.13 14.78
CA ALA A 763 -0.11 -30.93 15.81
C ALA A 763 -0.41 -32.44 15.65
N ARG A 764 -1.64 -32.82 15.28
CA ARG A 764 -2.02 -34.20 14.96
C ARG A 764 -1.31 -34.72 13.70
N GLU A 765 -1.11 -33.89 12.67
CA GLU A 765 -0.34 -34.23 11.47
C GLU A 765 1.16 -34.41 11.78
N ILE A 766 1.77 -33.49 12.52
CA ILE A 766 3.19 -33.59 12.91
C ILE A 766 3.41 -34.80 13.82
N LEU A 767 2.50 -35.09 14.77
CA LEU A 767 2.59 -36.28 15.61
C LEU A 767 2.45 -37.58 14.79
N ARG A 768 1.67 -37.60 13.71
CA ARG A 768 1.63 -38.73 12.76
C ARG A 768 2.99 -38.91 12.07
N ASN A 769 3.64 -37.83 11.64
CA ASN A 769 4.96 -37.89 11.01
C ASN A 769 6.02 -38.40 12.01
N LEU A 770 6.02 -37.89 13.25
CA LEU A 770 6.89 -38.35 14.34
C LEU A 770 6.68 -39.83 14.70
N LEU A 771 5.43 -40.27 14.86
CA LEU A 771 5.10 -41.68 15.13
C LEU A 771 5.48 -42.59 13.95
N PHE A 772 5.54 -42.07 12.74
CA PHE A 772 6.10 -42.80 11.61
C PHE A 772 7.63 -42.88 11.69
N LEU A 773 8.34 -41.79 11.99
CA LEU A 773 9.81 -41.80 12.09
C LEU A 773 10.33 -42.60 13.29
N ASN A 774 9.63 -42.58 14.42
CA ASN A 774 10.01 -43.31 15.64
C ASN A 774 8.78 -43.96 16.31
N PRO A 775 8.26 -45.07 15.77
CA PRO A 775 7.03 -45.72 16.25
C PRO A 775 7.16 -46.37 17.64
N THR A 776 8.38 -46.45 18.18
CA THR A 776 8.71 -47.05 19.48
C THR A 776 8.93 -46.02 20.59
N ASP A 777 8.87 -44.72 20.31
CA ASP A 777 9.08 -43.67 21.31
C ASP A 777 7.87 -43.56 22.26
N PRO A 778 8.02 -43.84 23.57
CA PRO A 778 6.93 -43.74 24.52
C PRO A 778 6.48 -42.29 24.79
N GLU A 779 7.32 -41.28 24.53
CA GLU A 779 6.93 -39.87 24.72
C GLU A 779 5.89 -39.43 23.69
N LEU A 780 5.95 -39.95 22.46
CA LEU A 780 4.95 -39.65 21.43
C LEU A 780 3.56 -40.19 21.80
N GLY A 781 3.50 -41.29 22.57
CA GLY A 781 2.27 -41.76 23.19
C GLY A 781 1.69 -40.77 24.20
N LEU A 782 2.53 -40.05 24.94
CA LEU A 782 2.09 -39.02 25.89
C LEU A 782 1.53 -37.78 25.18
N TYR A 783 2.19 -37.33 24.10
CA TYR A 783 1.67 -36.24 23.26
C TYR A 783 0.29 -36.57 22.66
N LEU A 784 0.03 -37.84 22.30
CA LEU A 784 -1.30 -38.25 21.83
C LEU A 784 -2.37 -38.15 22.93
N GLU A 785 -2.05 -38.53 24.17
CA GLU A 785 -3.00 -38.40 25.29
C GLU A 785 -3.22 -36.94 25.72
N GLU A 786 -2.23 -36.06 25.58
CA GLU A 786 -2.42 -34.61 25.75
C GLU A 786 -3.36 -34.04 24.67
N LEU A 787 -3.11 -34.33 23.38
CA LEU A 787 -3.99 -33.91 22.27
C LEU A 787 -5.45 -34.38 22.47
N LYS A 788 -5.65 -35.63 22.92
CA LYS A 788 -6.97 -36.15 23.28
C LYS A 788 -7.65 -35.39 24.42
N ALA A 789 -6.90 -35.06 25.47
CA ALA A 789 -7.44 -34.34 26.62
C ALA A 789 -7.96 -32.96 26.18
N THR A 790 -7.21 -32.27 25.32
CA THR A 790 -7.58 -30.96 24.76
C THR A 790 -8.73 -31.06 23.75
N SER A 791 -8.71 -32.05 22.84
CA SER A 791 -9.82 -32.36 21.93
C SER A 791 -11.14 -32.61 22.67
N ARG A 792 -11.08 -33.38 23.77
CA ARG A 792 -12.25 -33.64 24.62
C ARG A 792 -12.77 -32.39 25.32
N ALA A 793 -11.87 -31.53 25.81
CA ALA A 793 -12.25 -30.28 26.48
C ALA A 793 -12.94 -29.32 25.50
N LEU A 794 -12.42 -29.16 24.27
CA LEU A 794 -13.07 -28.36 23.23
C LEU A 794 -14.43 -28.95 22.83
N ALA A 795 -14.52 -30.27 22.61
CA ALA A 795 -15.79 -30.92 22.28
C ALA A 795 -16.86 -30.73 23.37
N GLN A 796 -16.46 -30.68 24.65
CA GLN A 796 -17.35 -30.37 25.76
C GLN A 796 -17.80 -28.90 25.78
N LEU A 797 -16.93 -27.95 25.40
CA LEU A 797 -17.25 -26.52 25.33
C LEU A 797 -18.13 -26.17 24.11
N GLU A 798 -17.91 -26.83 22.98
CA GLU A 798 -18.64 -26.60 21.72
C GLU A 798 -19.94 -27.42 21.61
N GLY A 799 -20.11 -28.45 22.46
CA GLY A 799 -21.20 -29.42 22.34
C GLY A 799 -21.05 -30.40 21.16
N THR A 800 -19.82 -30.54 20.63
CA THR A 800 -19.47 -31.39 19.49
C THR A 800 -18.99 -32.78 19.95
N ALA A 801 -18.67 -33.67 19.00
CA ALA A 801 -18.13 -34.99 19.31
C ALA A 801 -16.59 -34.97 19.32
N ASP A 802 -15.97 -35.52 20.36
CA ASP A 802 -14.50 -35.60 20.51
C ASP A 802 -13.86 -36.38 19.34
N ALA A 803 -13.24 -35.63 18.42
CA ALA A 803 -12.66 -36.13 17.18
C ALA A 803 -11.47 -37.08 17.40
N LEU A 804 -10.83 -37.06 18.58
CA LEU A 804 -9.66 -37.90 18.90
C LEU A 804 -9.98 -39.04 19.88
N ALA A 805 -11.22 -39.17 20.36
CA ALA A 805 -11.62 -40.14 21.38
C ALA A 805 -11.23 -41.60 21.06
N ALA A 806 -11.33 -42.00 19.78
CA ALA A 806 -11.04 -43.35 19.31
C ALA A 806 -9.62 -43.52 18.73
N THR A 807 -8.77 -42.49 18.81
CA THR A 807 -7.45 -42.50 18.18
C THR A 807 -6.43 -43.27 19.03
N THR A 808 -5.66 -44.16 18.41
CA THR A 808 -4.46 -44.79 19.00
C THR A 808 -3.27 -44.44 18.10
N PRO A 809 -2.01 -44.64 18.53
CA PRO A 809 -0.85 -44.43 17.66
C PRO A 809 -0.96 -45.22 16.35
N GLU A 810 -1.48 -46.46 16.41
CA GLU A 810 -1.72 -47.29 15.25
C GLU A 810 -2.85 -46.76 14.35
N THR A 811 -3.95 -46.22 14.89
CA THR A 811 -5.00 -45.62 14.03
C THR A 811 -4.57 -44.29 13.43
N LEU A 812 -3.73 -43.52 14.13
CA LEU A 812 -3.13 -42.28 13.61
C LEU A 812 -2.24 -42.57 12.39
N MET A 813 -1.34 -43.55 12.51
CA MET A 813 -0.51 -44.04 11.39
C MET A 813 -1.33 -44.65 10.24
N ARG A 814 -2.54 -45.17 10.51
CA ARG A 814 -3.48 -45.74 9.52
C ARG A 814 -4.42 -44.72 8.88
N GLY A 815 -4.28 -43.42 9.21
CA GLY A 815 -5.13 -42.34 8.72
C GLY A 815 -4.86 -41.91 7.27
N THR A 816 -4.94 -40.60 7.02
CA THR A 816 -4.48 -40.00 5.75
C THR A 816 -2.97 -40.12 5.60
N LEU A 817 -2.50 -40.24 4.35
CA LEU A 817 -1.10 -40.48 4.01
C LEU A 817 -0.15 -39.44 4.62
N PRO A 818 0.94 -39.86 5.30
CA PRO A 818 2.15 -39.05 5.32
C PRO A 818 2.79 -38.99 3.92
N ARG A 819 3.50 -37.90 3.62
CA ARG A 819 4.08 -37.61 2.30
C ARG A 819 5.57 -37.97 2.26
N PHE A 820 5.90 -39.22 1.90
CA PHE A 820 7.30 -39.65 1.81
C PHE A 820 7.83 -39.75 0.37
N HIS A 821 9.13 -39.47 0.22
CA HIS A 821 9.75 -39.13 -1.06
C HIS A 821 10.85 -40.08 -1.56
N GLY A 822 11.06 -41.27 -0.96
CA GLY A 822 12.12 -42.19 -1.39
C GLY A 822 11.97 -43.68 -1.02
N GLU A 823 13.04 -44.45 -1.22
CA GLU A 823 13.04 -45.93 -1.19
C GLU A 823 12.96 -46.52 0.23
N TYR A 824 11.96 -47.36 0.49
CA TYR A 824 11.88 -48.21 1.69
C TYR A 824 12.51 -49.59 1.43
N LEU A 825 13.29 -50.07 2.39
CA LEU A 825 13.82 -51.44 2.40
C LEU A 825 12.85 -52.37 3.10
N VAL A 826 12.43 -53.46 2.45
CA VAL A 826 11.67 -54.54 3.09
C VAL A 826 12.60 -55.74 3.28
N VAL A 827 12.87 -56.09 4.54
CA VAL A 827 13.75 -57.20 4.93
C VAL A 827 12.89 -58.35 5.41
N VAL A 828 12.90 -59.46 4.66
CA VAL A 828 11.99 -60.58 4.91
C VAL A 828 12.75 -61.81 5.42
N GLY A 829 12.41 -62.24 6.63
CA GLY A 829 12.95 -63.44 7.27
C GLY A 829 12.07 -64.66 7.01
N GLY A 830 12.57 -65.60 6.22
CA GLY A 830 11.82 -66.77 5.74
C GLY A 830 10.97 -66.45 4.50
N HIS A 831 9.91 -67.23 4.28
CA HIS A 831 8.99 -67.07 3.13
C HIS A 831 9.64 -67.11 1.72
N THR A 832 10.81 -67.71 1.53
CA THR A 832 11.48 -67.73 0.21
C THR A 832 10.69 -68.40 -0.90
N GLN A 833 9.80 -69.34 -0.58
CA GLN A 833 8.81 -69.91 -1.51
C GLN A 833 7.88 -68.85 -2.14
N LEU A 834 7.75 -67.67 -1.51
CA LEU A 834 6.94 -66.55 -1.99
C LEU A 834 7.76 -65.52 -2.78
N ARG A 835 9.09 -65.49 -2.59
CA ARG A 835 10.02 -64.50 -3.16
C ARG A 835 9.84 -64.34 -4.68
N SER A 836 9.82 -65.45 -5.42
CA SER A 836 9.68 -65.44 -6.89
C SER A 836 8.33 -64.93 -7.40
N ARG A 837 7.27 -64.95 -6.57
CA ARG A 837 5.94 -64.41 -6.90
C ARG A 837 5.76 -62.96 -6.44
N MET A 838 6.43 -62.57 -5.36
CA MET A 838 6.19 -61.30 -4.65
C MET A 838 7.20 -60.21 -5.00
N VAL A 839 8.47 -60.56 -5.26
CA VAL A 839 9.51 -59.58 -5.63
C VAL A 839 9.11 -58.78 -6.88
N PRO A 840 8.71 -59.38 -8.02
CA PRO A 840 8.38 -58.60 -9.23
C PRO A 840 7.20 -57.64 -9.03
N TYR A 841 6.20 -58.04 -8.23
CA TYR A 841 5.01 -57.25 -7.95
C TYR A 841 5.29 -56.05 -7.03
N LEU A 842 6.19 -56.21 -6.06
CA LEU A 842 6.53 -55.16 -5.10
C LEU A 842 7.64 -54.23 -5.63
N GLU A 843 8.63 -54.75 -6.37
CA GLU A 843 9.65 -53.93 -7.03
C GLU A 843 9.07 -53.05 -8.15
N ALA A 844 8.08 -53.55 -8.91
CA ALA A 844 7.34 -52.74 -9.89
C ALA A 844 6.53 -51.58 -9.27
N GLN A 845 6.35 -51.57 -7.95
CA GLN A 845 5.67 -50.52 -7.19
C GLN A 845 6.66 -49.66 -6.39
N GLY A 846 7.96 -49.76 -6.66
CA GLY A 846 9.02 -48.93 -6.08
C GLY A 846 9.61 -49.40 -4.74
N LEU A 847 9.22 -50.58 -4.24
CA LEU A 847 9.80 -51.14 -3.02
C LEU A 847 11.10 -51.90 -3.31
N ARG A 848 12.09 -51.82 -2.42
CA ARG A 848 13.32 -52.61 -2.51
C ARG A 848 13.30 -53.71 -1.48
N LEU A 849 13.40 -54.97 -1.90
CA LEU A 849 13.24 -56.12 -1.02
C LEU A 849 14.51 -56.98 -0.97
N ASP A 850 14.99 -57.29 0.24
CA ASP A 850 15.99 -58.34 0.46
C ASP A 850 15.36 -59.47 1.29
N TRP A 851 15.68 -60.70 0.90
CA TRP A 851 15.08 -61.93 1.42
C TRP A 851 16.18 -62.82 1.97
N PHE A 852 16.00 -63.33 3.18
CA PHE A 852 16.96 -64.24 3.80
C PHE A 852 16.33 -65.55 4.26
N ASP A 853 17.16 -66.60 4.18
CA ASP A 853 16.75 -67.99 4.30
C ASP A 853 17.81 -68.78 5.08
N SER A 854 17.65 -68.84 6.39
CA SER A 854 18.36 -69.78 7.26
C SER A 854 17.73 -69.78 8.65
N ASP A 855 17.87 -70.88 9.36
CA ASP A 855 17.53 -70.98 10.78
C ASP A 855 18.74 -70.62 11.70
N GLY A 856 19.65 -69.74 11.27
CA GLY A 856 20.93 -69.49 11.94
C GLY A 856 21.41 -68.02 11.98
N ASN A 857 22.06 -67.64 13.09
CA ASN A 857 22.48 -66.26 13.40
C ASN A 857 23.48 -65.62 12.42
N THR A 858 24.07 -66.38 11.50
CA THR A 858 25.01 -65.85 10.49
C THR A 858 24.32 -65.07 9.38
N ALA A 859 23.07 -65.40 9.02
CA ALA A 859 22.39 -64.80 7.87
C ALA A 859 22.16 -63.28 8.04
N GLY A 860 21.80 -62.81 9.23
CA GLY A 860 21.57 -61.38 9.47
C GLY A 860 22.80 -60.50 9.13
N ARG A 861 24.01 -60.98 9.39
CA ARG A 861 25.26 -60.27 9.01
C ARG A 861 25.53 -60.31 7.50
N GLU A 862 25.09 -61.34 6.80
CA GLU A 862 25.22 -61.43 5.35
C GLU A 862 24.20 -60.53 4.64
N VAL A 863 22.95 -60.49 5.12
CA VAL A 863 21.93 -59.53 4.69
C VAL A 863 22.44 -58.11 4.86
N LEU A 864 22.95 -57.77 6.04
CA LEU A 864 23.50 -56.45 6.33
C LEU A 864 24.55 -56.05 5.27
N ARG A 865 25.53 -56.91 4.99
CA ARG A 865 26.54 -56.66 3.96
C ARG A 865 25.95 -56.48 2.54
N ARG A 866 24.83 -57.13 2.19
CA ARG A 866 24.15 -56.91 0.90
C ARG A 866 23.40 -55.58 0.85
N ILE A 867 22.76 -55.18 1.95
CA ILE A 867 21.90 -53.99 1.97
C ILE A 867 22.60 -52.71 2.44
N GLN A 868 23.79 -52.77 3.04
CA GLN A 868 24.45 -51.63 3.73
C GLN A 868 24.43 -50.33 2.91
N SER A 869 24.95 -50.37 1.67
CA SER A 869 24.96 -49.20 0.76
C SER A 869 23.58 -48.72 0.27
N ARG A 870 22.51 -49.49 0.50
CA ARG A 870 21.11 -49.07 0.33
C ARG A 870 20.50 -48.59 1.64
N LEU A 871 20.89 -49.18 2.77
CA LEU A 871 20.43 -48.82 4.12
C LEU A 871 20.87 -47.40 4.47
N GLU A 872 22.11 -47.05 4.13
CA GLU A 872 22.67 -45.68 4.12
C GLU A 872 21.85 -44.65 3.31
N ARG A 873 20.87 -45.10 2.50
CA ARG A 873 20.01 -44.28 1.63
C ARG A 873 18.51 -44.62 1.77
N ALA A 874 18.15 -45.47 2.73
CA ALA A 874 16.78 -45.95 2.89
C ALA A 874 15.94 -44.96 3.68
N HIS A 875 14.68 -44.77 3.28
CA HIS A 875 13.71 -43.87 3.92
C HIS A 875 12.94 -44.55 5.08
N GLY A 876 13.37 -45.76 5.42
CA GLY A 876 12.81 -46.62 6.47
C GLY A 876 12.99 -48.09 6.08
N MET A 877 12.93 -48.97 7.09
CA MET A 877 13.14 -50.39 6.93
C MET A 877 12.03 -51.21 7.60
N ILE A 878 11.31 -52.01 6.80
CA ILE A 878 10.22 -52.87 7.25
C ILE A 878 10.75 -54.30 7.38
N ILE A 879 10.90 -54.77 8.61
CA ILE A 879 11.24 -56.15 8.97
C ILE A 879 9.96 -56.99 9.05
N ILE A 880 9.86 -58.02 8.20
CA ILE A 880 8.76 -58.99 8.22
C ILE A 880 9.32 -60.38 8.52
N SER A 881 9.07 -60.90 9.73
CA SER A 881 9.57 -62.21 10.17
C SER A 881 8.46 -63.25 10.29
N SER A 882 8.69 -64.43 9.71
CA SER A 882 7.82 -65.61 9.88
C SER A 882 8.03 -66.36 11.19
N TYR A 883 9.17 -66.13 11.84
CA TYR A 883 9.67 -66.91 12.96
C TYR A 883 9.17 -66.36 14.31
N VAL A 884 9.12 -67.24 15.32
CA VAL A 884 8.70 -66.92 16.68
C VAL A 884 9.81 -67.35 17.63
N GLY A 885 10.39 -66.42 18.38
CA GLY A 885 11.37 -66.69 19.45
C GLY A 885 12.83 -66.32 19.14
N HIS A 886 13.23 -66.23 17.87
CA HIS A 886 14.56 -65.77 17.45
C HIS A 886 14.44 -64.75 16.31
N ASP A 887 14.84 -63.49 16.56
CA ASP A 887 14.87 -62.46 15.53
C ASP A 887 16.23 -62.44 14.81
N LEU A 888 16.34 -63.26 13.77
CA LEU A 888 17.53 -63.36 12.93
C LEU A 888 17.83 -62.07 12.13
N SER A 889 16.94 -61.08 12.16
CA SER A 889 17.16 -59.74 11.58
C SER A 889 17.82 -58.75 12.54
N GLU A 890 18.05 -59.12 13.81
CA GLU A 890 18.62 -58.20 14.81
C GLU A 890 19.94 -57.48 14.39
N PRO A 891 20.91 -58.11 13.69
CA PRO A 891 22.08 -57.38 13.20
C PRO A 891 21.76 -56.27 12.19
N VAL A 892 20.68 -56.44 11.43
CA VAL A 892 20.18 -55.47 10.45
C VAL A 892 19.38 -54.36 11.14
N ARG A 893 18.56 -54.72 12.13
CA ARG A 893 17.86 -53.77 13.03
C ARG A 893 18.86 -52.82 13.70
N LEU A 894 19.92 -53.37 14.30
CA LEU A 894 20.91 -52.59 15.06
C LEU A 894 21.74 -51.63 14.19
N GLU A 895 22.05 -51.99 12.94
CA GLU A 895 22.72 -51.04 12.02
C GLU A 895 21.75 -49.96 11.51
N ALA A 896 20.49 -50.32 11.23
CA ALA A 896 19.49 -49.33 10.85
C ALA A 896 19.25 -48.30 11.97
N GLU A 897 19.15 -48.77 13.22
CA GLU A 897 19.05 -47.93 14.41
C GLU A 897 20.32 -47.07 14.62
N SER A 898 21.53 -47.59 14.35
CA SER A 898 22.77 -46.81 14.47
C SER A 898 22.96 -45.76 13.37
N LEU A 899 22.38 -45.99 12.19
CA LEU A 899 22.27 -45.04 11.08
C LEU A 899 21.07 -44.07 11.23
N GLY A 900 20.22 -44.25 12.25
CA GLY A 900 19.01 -43.44 12.46
C GLY A 900 17.88 -43.71 11.45
N VAL A 901 17.93 -44.82 10.71
CA VAL A 901 16.90 -45.22 9.75
C VAL A 901 15.68 -45.78 10.51
N PRO A 902 14.46 -45.27 10.29
CA PRO A 902 13.25 -45.78 10.95
C PRO A 902 13.04 -47.29 10.74
N VAL A 903 12.82 -48.06 11.81
CA VAL A 903 12.63 -49.52 11.73
C VAL A 903 11.23 -49.94 12.19
N TYR A 904 10.54 -50.69 11.34
CA TYR A 904 9.22 -51.28 11.62
C TYR A 904 9.34 -52.79 11.69
N ILE A 905 8.77 -53.43 12.71
CA ILE A 905 8.89 -54.88 12.91
C ILE A 905 7.50 -55.51 12.96
N THR A 906 7.27 -56.54 12.12
CA THR A 906 6.11 -57.43 12.25
C THR A 906 6.50 -58.74 12.94
N PRO A 907 6.30 -58.88 14.27
CA PRO A 907 6.71 -60.08 15.00
C PRO A 907 5.77 -61.27 14.73
N GLY A 908 6.30 -62.35 14.14
CA GLY A 908 5.80 -63.73 14.23
C GLY A 908 4.41 -64.05 13.64
N ARG A 909 3.71 -63.09 13.03
CA ARG A 909 2.32 -63.22 12.56
C ARG A 909 2.17 -63.49 11.05
N ALA A 910 3.25 -63.40 10.27
CA ALA A 910 3.19 -63.35 8.80
C ALA A 910 2.92 -64.70 8.08
N ARG A 911 2.48 -65.77 8.75
CA ARG A 911 2.41 -67.13 8.18
C ARG A 911 1.56 -67.23 6.89
N GLY A 912 2.14 -67.83 5.85
CA GLY A 912 1.54 -68.00 4.52
C GLY A 912 1.42 -66.69 3.71
N ILE A 913 0.96 -66.79 2.45
CA ILE A 913 0.75 -65.62 1.57
C ILE A 913 -0.16 -64.59 2.25
N THR A 914 -1.30 -65.01 2.80
CA THR A 914 -2.26 -64.10 3.44
C THR A 914 -1.68 -63.41 4.68
N GLY A 915 -0.81 -64.07 5.45
CA GLY A 915 -0.11 -63.48 6.58
C GLY A 915 0.93 -62.45 6.15
N PHE A 916 1.72 -62.75 5.13
CA PHE A 916 2.71 -61.83 4.57
C PHE A 916 2.05 -60.60 3.92
N LEU A 917 1.02 -60.80 3.09
CA LEU A 917 0.24 -59.72 2.49
C LEU A 917 -0.41 -58.84 3.56
N ARG A 918 -0.93 -59.44 4.65
CA ARG A 918 -1.48 -58.71 5.80
C ARG A 918 -0.39 -57.87 6.49
N ALA A 919 0.80 -58.41 6.72
CA ALA A 919 1.92 -57.65 7.29
C ALA A 919 2.30 -56.43 6.44
N VAL A 920 2.45 -56.62 5.12
CA VAL A 920 2.69 -55.50 4.18
C VAL A 920 1.53 -54.49 4.20
N THR A 921 0.28 -54.95 4.28
CA THR A 921 -0.90 -54.07 4.35
C THR A 921 -0.99 -53.30 5.67
N GLU A 922 -0.51 -53.88 6.77
CA GLU A 922 -0.62 -53.31 8.12
C GLU A 922 0.30 -52.09 8.34
N PHE A 923 1.44 -52.05 7.65
CA PHE A 923 2.40 -50.92 7.68
C PHE A 923 2.38 -50.06 6.40
N ALA A 924 2.08 -50.63 5.22
CA ALA A 924 2.13 -49.94 3.93
C ALA A 924 0.80 -50.01 3.14
N PRO A 925 -0.37 -49.67 3.73
CA PRO A 925 -1.68 -49.89 3.14
C PRO A 925 -1.93 -49.14 1.82
N GLN A 926 -1.20 -48.05 1.55
CA GLN A 926 -1.36 -47.23 0.35
C GLN A 926 -0.51 -47.73 -0.83
N LEU A 927 0.68 -48.24 -0.56
CA LEU A 927 1.46 -49.02 -1.53
C LEU A 927 0.67 -50.28 -1.95
N PHE A 928 0.08 -50.98 -0.97
CA PHE A 928 -0.80 -52.12 -1.21
C PHE A 928 -2.06 -51.74 -2.01
N LYS A 929 -2.72 -50.61 -1.69
CA LYS A 929 -3.89 -50.11 -2.45
C LYS A 929 -3.54 -49.62 -3.86
N ARG A 930 -2.34 -49.08 -4.13
CA ARG A 930 -1.87 -48.78 -5.49
C ARG A 930 -1.64 -50.06 -6.29
N ALA A 931 -0.96 -51.03 -5.69
CA ALA A 931 -0.69 -52.33 -6.30
C ALA A 931 -1.98 -53.14 -6.60
N LEU A 932 -3.05 -52.94 -5.82
CA LEU A 932 -4.39 -53.53 -6.07
C LEU A 932 -5.29 -52.71 -7.00
N ARG A 933 -4.94 -51.45 -7.32
CA ARG A 933 -5.70 -50.59 -8.26
C ARG A 933 -5.12 -50.60 -9.68
N SER A 934 -4.07 -51.39 -9.92
CA SER A 934 -3.32 -51.45 -11.17
C SER A 934 -3.07 -52.89 -11.67
N GLY A 935 -3.86 -53.85 -11.20
CA GLY A 935 -3.89 -55.25 -11.64
C GLY A 935 -5.31 -55.74 -11.88
#